data_AF-A0A1B0AIC1-F1
#
_entry.id   AF-A0A1B0AIC1-F1
#
_cell.length_a   1.000
_cell.length_b   1.000
_cell.length_c   1.000
_cell.angle_alpha   90.00
_cell.angle_beta   90.00
_cell.angle_gamma   90.00
#
_symmetry.space_group_name_H-M   'P 1'
#
loop_
_entity.id
_entity.type
_entity.pdbx_description
1 polymer ?
#
loop_
_entity_poly.entity_id
_entity_poly.type
_entity_poly.pdbx_seq_one_letter_code
_entity_poly.pdbx_strand_id
1 'polypeptide(L)'
;MNNNQGRSKDVKGFTNAAFVTDGEYNTTTIIRRKSGNANNLQLEAQTVVDGTGNGSNNGGNAGSVGGGGGGGGGGGGSGNGTVNSQLMDFDDILPLIGEFGRYQKLLFLCMIPFAFFVAFVYFSQIFLTLIPDQHWCTVPELSTLPLQERLALSIPRINGEYSNCLMYNVNYTELHEKGVRVADPSWPTVACRHGWSYNTSEIPYSTVATEGNWVCDKAAYPTYAQSIFFLGAICGGLLFGWVADKFGRIPSLIGCNLVGFAAGVTTAFVTNFWQFALMRFFVGFAFDNCFTMMYILEYVGPHYRTFVANMSIAIFFTLASCMLPWMAYYLGNWQLFALVTSAPLILAIFTPFLIPESARWLVSQGKVEKAVSILKRLEKMNGKHVPAETYQIFADNCLKLRQEDNKQDSYSVLDLFKTPRLRRTTLLLIAIWMSISLVFDGHVRNVGSLGLDIFFTFTVACFTEFPADTVLTLILDKFGRRWLACSSMVLSGVFSLLATIVPLGLYSASLAIVGRFFVNISYNIGLQYAAEILPTVVRAQGVAFIHIMGYVATIIAPFVVYLANISPMLPLVILGLLGIAGGLLSLLLPETLDHDLPQTLGDGEEFGRGQSIWDFPCLAKKIDEVDDMEQRPQYFVRSTQNGASLRASTRGLYNPLNTCLTHSIYVWFRSYPLLWSDDDRHFNETLTAIMRPRVVGSDGHKEVRHFITNELKELGFHVETDEFSQIVPVLGNLTFVNLLGIINPEASDFLALACHYDSKYFPDIPNFVGATDSAVPCATLLNTAKTLNSYLLTDFKNRQDLGLMLIFFDGEEAFLSWSKADSIYGSKHLARKLSTSPDNFAKRHIDRIEVLILLDLLGTASQKFYSFYQNTDTLLQELSRIERNLMKGRQLEGHNFMFFSRRIQNTIEDDHLPFLDEDVPILHLIPVPFPKYWHTARDDADSLHWPTIRNFNKIFRIFIYEYVKNHKENVNFRLM
;
A
#
# COMPACT_ATOMS: atom_id res chain seq x y z
N MET A 1 20.78 18.88 64.89
CA MET A 1 20.55 20.31 65.16
C MET A 1 19.36 20.76 64.32
N ASN A 2 18.41 21.47 64.95
CA ASN A 2 17.23 22.23 64.47
C ASN A 2 16.81 22.14 62.97
N ASN A 3 15.54 21.86 62.62
CA ASN A 3 14.32 22.71 62.77
C ASN A 3 14.51 24.10 62.10
N ASN A 4 13.56 24.74 61.38
CA ASN A 4 12.11 24.64 61.11
C ASN A 4 11.84 25.45 59.79
N GLN A 5 10.69 25.55 59.11
CA GLN A 5 9.29 25.05 59.15
C GLN A 5 8.69 25.26 57.72
N GLY A 6 7.50 24.81 57.32
CA GLY A 6 6.51 23.93 57.97
C GLY A 6 5.10 24.05 57.37
N ARG A 7 4.17 23.20 57.85
CA ARG A 7 2.68 23.33 57.83
C ARG A 7 1.99 23.53 56.46
N SER A 8 1.05 22.69 55.98
CA SER A 8 0.09 21.76 56.60
C SER A 8 -0.79 22.38 57.70
N LYS A 9 -2.11 22.45 57.44
CA LYS A 9 -3.25 22.40 58.39
C LYS A 9 -4.55 22.47 57.55
N ASP A 10 -5.42 21.45 57.60
CA ASP A 10 -6.61 21.33 58.49
C ASP A 10 -7.89 21.91 57.80
N VAL A 11 -9.14 21.42 57.93
CA VAL A 11 -9.70 20.43 58.89
C VAL A 11 -11.15 19.97 58.52
N LYS A 12 -11.51 18.70 58.87
CA LYS A 12 -12.85 18.09 59.18
C LYS A 12 -14.00 18.18 58.13
N GLY A 13 -15.01 17.29 58.14
CA GLY A 13 -15.26 16.09 58.96
C GLY A 13 -16.42 15.23 58.38
N PHE A 14 -16.49 13.92 58.66
CA PHE A 14 -17.33 13.29 59.72
C PHE A 14 -18.85 13.56 59.56
N THR A 15 -19.79 12.60 59.63
CA THR A 15 -19.81 11.11 59.70
C THR A 15 -21.27 10.64 59.64
N ASN A 16 -21.52 9.39 59.22
CA ASN A 16 -22.42 8.38 59.84
C ASN A 16 -23.14 7.50 58.80
N ALA A 17 -23.10 6.19 59.06
CA ALA A 17 -24.04 5.23 58.48
C ALA A 17 -25.25 5.08 59.41
N ALA A 18 -26.41 4.74 58.87
CA ALA A 18 -27.55 4.21 59.62
C ALA A 18 -28.32 3.24 58.72
N PHE A 19 -28.58 2.03 59.23
CA PHE A 19 -29.59 1.13 58.67
C PHE A 19 -30.96 1.52 59.24
N VAL A 20 -31.99 1.53 58.40
CA VAL A 20 -33.38 1.37 58.85
C VAL A 20 -34.06 0.41 57.88
N THR A 21 -34.38 -0.78 58.39
CA THR A 21 -35.48 -1.60 57.87
C THR A 21 -36.72 -1.21 58.63
N ASP A 22 -37.80 -0.82 57.95
CA ASP A 22 -39.13 -0.93 58.52
C ASP A 22 -40.18 -1.21 57.44
N GLY A 23 -41.34 -1.72 57.86
CA GLY A 23 -42.24 -2.50 57.01
C GLY A 23 -43.11 -1.73 56.01
N GLU A 24 -43.56 -2.52 55.02
CA GLU A 24 -44.60 -2.25 54.01
C GLU A 24 -44.28 -1.22 52.90
N TYR A 25 -44.53 -1.66 51.66
CA TYR A 25 -44.41 -0.97 50.36
C TYR A 25 -43.01 -0.80 49.76
N ASN A 26 -42.76 -1.58 48.70
CA ASN A 26 -41.52 -1.61 47.92
C ASN A 26 -41.25 -0.29 47.16
N THR A 27 -40.11 0.36 47.41
CA THR A 27 -39.22 0.94 46.37
C THR A 27 -37.93 1.50 46.98
N THR A 28 -36.79 1.32 46.30
CA THR A 28 -35.48 1.86 46.69
C THR A 28 -34.81 2.52 45.48
N THR A 29 -34.18 3.69 45.65
CA THR A 29 -33.49 4.43 44.57
C THR A 29 -32.08 4.86 45.01
N ILE A 30 -31.10 4.81 44.09
CA ILE A 30 -29.65 4.89 44.38
C ILE A 30 -29.00 6.21 43.91
N ILE A 31 -27.95 6.64 44.64
CA ILE A 31 -27.01 7.74 44.34
C ILE A 31 -25.61 7.26 44.87
N ARG A 32 -24.40 7.43 44.26
CA ARG A 32 -23.83 8.34 43.24
C ARG A 32 -22.66 7.69 42.44
N ARG A 33 -22.24 8.33 41.33
CA ARG A 33 -20.92 8.18 40.64
C ARG A 33 -19.76 8.80 41.48
N LYS A 34 -18.45 8.51 41.30
CA LYS A 34 -17.68 7.42 40.61
C LYS A 34 -16.19 7.55 41.04
N SER A 35 -15.45 6.46 41.28
CA SER A 35 -13.98 6.41 41.23
C SER A 35 -13.48 4.95 41.25
N GLY A 36 -12.32 4.68 40.63
CA GLY A 36 -11.61 3.40 40.72
C GLY A 36 -11.92 2.39 39.60
N ASN A 37 -10.89 1.62 39.22
CA ASN A 37 -10.95 0.55 38.23
C ASN A 37 -10.31 -0.71 38.83
N ALA A 38 -11.08 -1.80 38.96
CA ALA A 38 -10.63 -3.20 38.98
C ALA A 38 -11.85 -4.13 39.17
N ASN A 39 -12.00 -5.09 38.26
CA ASN A 39 -12.84 -6.30 38.35
C ASN A 39 -14.38 -6.11 38.49
N ASN A 40 -15.06 -6.22 37.35
CA ASN A 40 -16.48 -6.55 37.11
C ASN A 40 -17.56 -6.12 38.12
N LEU A 41 -18.44 -5.21 37.67
CA LEU A 41 -19.90 -5.40 37.68
C LEU A 41 -20.59 -4.38 36.75
N GLN A 42 -21.51 -4.85 35.91
CA GLN A 42 -22.44 -4.00 35.14
C GLN A 42 -23.73 -3.79 35.95
N LEU A 43 -24.37 -2.61 35.78
CA LEU A 43 -25.79 -2.48 35.42
C LEU A 43 -26.18 -1.02 35.18
N GLU A 44 -27.20 -0.82 34.36
CA GLU A 44 -27.70 0.48 33.90
C GLU A 44 -28.82 1.04 34.81
N ALA A 45 -29.14 2.33 34.61
CA ALA A 45 -30.42 2.90 35.02
C ALA A 45 -30.82 4.04 34.07
N GLN A 46 -31.86 3.82 33.25
CA GLN A 46 -32.65 4.89 32.64
C GLN A 46 -33.68 5.41 33.64
N THR A 47 -34.21 6.62 33.41
CA THR A 47 -35.52 7.02 33.93
C THR A 47 -36.21 7.98 32.96
N VAL A 48 -37.51 7.73 32.74
CA VAL A 48 -38.42 8.50 31.90
C VAL A 48 -39.52 9.06 32.79
N VAL A 49 -39.94 10.30 32.53
CA VAL A 49 -41.24 10.89 32.95
C VAL A 49 -41.64 11.81 31.78
N ASP A 50 -42.73 11.71 31.02
CA ASP A 50 -44.12 11.22 31.18
C ASP A 50 -45.15 12.36 31.45
N GLY A 51 -46.34 12.25 30.83
CA GLY A 51 -47.41 13.28 30.84
C GLY A 51 -47.93 13.66 29.44
N THR A 52 -48.80 12.88 28.78
CA THR A 52 -50.29 12.78 28.91
C THR A 52 -51.10 13.96 28.30
N GLY A 53 -52.07 13.66 27.41
CA GLY A 53 -52.91 14.68 26.76
C GLY A 53 -53.90 14.19 25.68
N ASN A 54 -55.05 13.67 26.12
CA ASN A 54 -56.31 13.38 25.39
C ASN A 54 -56.64 14.17 24.08
N GLY A 55 -57.37 13.57 23.13
CA GLY A 55 -58.12 14.37 22.12
C GLY A 55 -58.65 13.68 20.85
N SER A 56 -59.92 13.28 20.88
CA SER A 56 -60.78 12.67 19.83
C SER A 56 -61.08 13.46 18.53
N ASN A 57 -61.47 12.69 17.49
CA ASN A 57 -62.54 12.92 16.48
C ASN A 57 -62.34 13.71 15.15
N ASN A 58 -63.02 13.15 14.11
CA ASN A 58 -63.52 13.73 12.84
C ASN A 58 -62.52 14.34 11.84
N GLY A 59 -62.59 14.11 10.51
CA GLY A 59 -63.68 13.69 9.63
C GLY A 59 -63.69 14.57 8.36
N GLY A 60 -64.13 14.04 7.20
CA GLY A 60 -64.27 14.79 5.92
C GLY A 60 -63.07 14.61 4.97
N ASN A 61 -63.09 13.97 3.78
CA ASN A 61 -64.09 13.63 2.73
C ASN A 61 -64.06 14.55 1.48
N ALA A 62 -64.23 13.90 0.31
CA ALA A 62 -64.72 14.39 -1.01
C ALA A 62 -63.73 14.85 -2.12
N GLY A 63 -64.01 14.37 -3.36
CA GLY A 63 -63.42 14.76 -4.66
C GLY A 63 -62.48 13.71 -5.29
N SER A 64 -62.81 12.79 -6.21
CA SER A 64 -63.81 12.70 -7.32
C SER A 64 -63.54 13.70 -8.47
N VAL A 65 -63.44 13.37 -9.77
CA VAL A 65 -63.95 12.24 -10.60
C VAL A 65 -63.07 12.00 -11.87
N GLY A 66 -63.01 10.74 -12.35
CA GLY A 66 -62.94 10.38 -13.80
C GLY A 66 -61.55 10.14 -14.43
N GLY A 67 -61.35 9.16 -15.34
CA GLY A 67 -62.23 8.05 -15.77
C GLY A 67 -61.84 7.42 -17.12
N GLY A 68 -61.72 6.07 -17.16
CA GLY A 68 -61.87 5.25 -18.38
C GLY A 68 -60.60 4.68 -19.07
N GLY A 69 -60.65 3.37 -19.41
CA GLY A 69 -59.88 2.77 -20.51
C GLY A 69 -58.84 1.70 -20.12
N GLY A 70 -59.23 0.42 -20.11
CA GLY A 70 -58.40 -0.70 -19.59
C GLY A 70 -57.38 -1.33 -20.57
N GLY A 71 -56.70 -2.39 -20.10
CA GLY A 71 -55.73 -3.14 -20.90
C GLY A 71 -54.74 -3.96 -20.05
N GLY A 72 -55.03 -5.25 -19.85
CA GLY A 72 -54.35 -6.14 -18.90
C GLY A 72 -52.82 -6.36 -18.99
N GLY A 73 -52.26 -6.86 -17.88
CA GLY A 73 -51.13 -7.81 -17.89
C GLY A 73 -49.88 -7.41 -17.09
N GLY A 74 -49.38 -8.35 -16.27
CA GLY A 74 -47.99 -8.34 -15.76
C GLY A 74 -47.80 -7.82 -14.34
N GLY A 75 -47.97 -8.69 -13.34
CA GLY A 75 -47.55 -8.40 -11.96
C GLY A 75 -46.03 -8.55 -11.77
N GLY A 76 -45.39 -7.53 -11.21
CA GLY A 76 -43.99 -7.57 -10.78
C GLY A 76 -43.86 -7.01 -9.36
N GLY A 77 -43.92 -7.89 -8.36
CA GLY A 77 -43.79 -7.49 -6.95
C GLY A 77 -42.36 -7.08 -6.61
N SER A 78 -42.18 -5.83 -6.19
CA SER A 78 -40.89 -5.33 -5.69
C SER A 78 -40.61 -5.90 -4.30
N GLY A 79 -39.75 -6.91 -4.21
CA GLY A 79 -39.18 -7.37 -2.94
C GLY A 79 -38.00 -6.51 -2.53
N ASN A 80 -38.10 -5.81 -1.39
CA ASN A 80 -36.94 -5.20 -0.74
C ASN A 80 -35.94 -6.30 -0.35
N GLY A 81 -34.80 -6.36 -1.01
CA GLY A 81 -33.68 -7.19 -0.58
C GLY A 81 -32.78 -6.40 0.36
N THR A 82 -32.69 -6.83 1.61
CA THR A 82 -31.67 -6.35 2.57
C THR A 82 -30.30 -6.85 2.15
N VAL A 83 -29.33 -5.94 2.06
CA VAL A 83 -27.95 -6.21 1.66
C VAL A 83 -27.10 -6.54 2.90
N ASN A 84 -26.46 -7.70 2.89
CA ASN A 84 -25.54 -8.12 3.95
C ASN A 84 -24.38 -7.13 4.11
N SER A 85 -24.07 -6.76 5.36
CA SER A 85 -22.96 -5.87 5.71
C SER A 85 -21.60 -6.56 5.55
N GLN A 86 -21.10 -6.66 4.32
CA GLN A 86 -19.68 -6.91 4.08
C GLN A 86 -18.85 -5.71 4.57
N LEU A 87 -17.67 -5.98 5.11
CA LEU A 87 -16.73 -4.95 5.54
C LEU A 87 -16.03 -4.37 4.30
N MET A 88 -16.69 -3.40 3.69
CA MET A 88 -16.38 -2.73 2.43
C MET A 88 -15.53 -1.49 2.68
N ASP A 89 -14.35 -1.43 2.06
CA ASP A 89 -13.45 -0.28 2.14
C ASP A 89 -13.59 0.71 0.96
N PHE A 90 -12.67 1.67 0.86
CA PHE A 90 -12.70 2.68 -0.19
C PHE A 90 -12.28 2.16 -1.57
N ASP A 91 -11.37 1.18 -1.66
CA ASP A 91 -10.95 0.61 -2.94
C ASP A 91 -11.98 -0.43 -3.43
N ASP A 92 -12.76 -1.07 -2.54
CA ASP A 92 -13.89 -1.96 -2.89
C ASP A 92 -15.05 -1.26 -3.62
N ILE A 93 -15.34 0.01 -3.29
CA ILE A 93 -16.50 0.73 -3.88
C ILE A 93 -16.19 1.34 -5.26
N LEU A 94 -14.90 1.54 -5.59
CA LEU A 94 -14.49 2.16 -6.87
C LEU A 94 -14.83 1.31 -8.11
N PRO A 95 -14.67 -0.03 -8.13
CA PRO A 95 -15.14 -0.88 -9.22
C PRO A 95 -16.64 -0.77 -9.51
N LEU A 96 -17.47 -0.65 -8.46
CA LEU A 96 -18.93 -0.50 -8.58
C LEU A 96 -19.32 0.82 -9.24
N ILE A 97 -18.61 1.89 -8.88
CA ILE A 97 -18.80 3.26 -9.42
C ILE A 97 -18.10 3.45 -10.78
N GLY A 98 -17.17 2.57 -11.13
CA GLY A 98 -16.41 2.52 -12.38
C GLY A 98 -14.97 3.00 -12.20
N GLU A 99 -14.02 2.08 -12.38
CA GLU A 99 -12.59 2.25 -12.06
C GLU A 99 -11.89 3.39 -12.82
N PHE A 100 -12.19 3.54 -14.12
CA PHE A 100 -11.63 4.59 -14.98
C PHE A 100 -12.69 5.13 -15.95
N GLY A 101 -13.80 5.59 -15.36
CA GLY A 101 -14.95 6.15 -16.08
C GLY A 101 -14.72 7.55 -16.64
N ARG A 102 -15.82 8.19 -17.07
CA ARG A 102 -15.79 9.57 -17.62
C ARG A 102 -15.27 10.57 -16.60
N TYR A 103 -15.59 10.40 -15.32
CA TYR A 103 -15.15 11.29 -14.26
C TYR A 103 -13.64 11.19 -14.01
N GLN A 104 -13.11 9.99 -13.86
CA GLN A 104 -11.66 9.78 -13.67
C GLN A 104 -10.84 10.30 -14.85
N LYS A 105 -11.33 10.14 -16.09
CA LYS A 105 -10.70 10.72 -17.28
C LYS A 105 -10.71 12.25 -17.27
N LEU A 106 -11.79 12.87 -16.79
CA LEU A 106 -11.83 14.32 -16.59
C LEU A 106 -10.84 14.78 -15.50
N LEU A 107 -10.75 14.07 -14.37
CA LEU A 107 -9.79 14.38 -13.31
C LEU A 107 -8.34 14.26 -13.80
N PHE A 108 -8.02 13.22 -14.58
CA PHE A 108 -6.70 13.07 -15.21
C PHE A 108 -6.34 14.26 -16.11
N LEU A 109 -7.28 14.75 -16.94
CA LEU A 109 -7.06 15.96 -17.73
C LEU A 109 -6.95 17.23 -16.85
N CYS A 110 -7.62 17.27 -15.71
CA CYS A 110 -7.49 18.37 -14.74
C CYS A 110 -6.11 18.41 -14.04
N MET A 111 -5.27 17.37 -14.17
CA MET A 111 -3.89 17.40 -13.66
C MET A 111 -2.95 18.27 -14.52
N ILE A 112 -3.27 18.50 -15.80
CA ILE A 112 -2.44 19.25 -16.75
C ILE A 112 -1.99 20.62 -16.19
N PRO A 113 -2.88 21.54 -15.74
CA PRO A 113 -2.44 22.83 -15.21
C PRO A 113 -1.50 22.69 -14.01
N PHE A 114 -1.75 21.76 -13.09
CA PHE A 114 -0.91 21.57 -11.90
C PHE A 114 0.48 21.01 -12.25
N ALA A 115 0.57 20.08 -13.21
CA ALA A 115 1.86 19.60 -13.73
C ALA A 115 2.68 20.74 -14.38
N PHE A 116 2.00 21.67 -15.07
CA PHE A 116 2.62 22.88 -15.60
C PHE A 116 3.10 23.81 -14.47
N PHE A 117 2.34 23.96 -13.39
CA PHE A 117 2.74 24.79 -12.24
C PHE A 117 4.06 24.29 -11.60
N VAL A 118 4.24 22.98 -11.40
CA VAL A 118 5.51 22.43 -10.87
C VAL A 118 6.67 22.80 -11.76
N ALA A 119 6.57 22.47 -13.05
CA ALA A 119 7.63 22.72 -14.02
C ALA A 119 7.99 24.21 -14.06
N PHE A 120 6.97 25.08 -14.07
CA PHE A 120 7.14 26.54 -14.11
C PHE A 120 7.78 27.07 -12.82
N VAL A 121 7.30 26.68 -11.64
CA VAL A 121 7.85 27.10 -10.34
C VAL A 121 9.30 26.63 -10.17
N TYR A 122 9.62 25.42 -10.65
CA TYR A 122 10.92 24.79 -10.51
C TYR A 122 11.98 25.30 -11.49
N PHE A 123 11.71 25.21 -12.80
CA PHE A 123 12.72 25.47 -13.82
C PHE A 123 12.82 26.96 -14.22
N SER A 124 11.80 27.79 -13.95
CA SER A 124 11.90 29.24 -14.22
C SER A 124 13.08 29.89 -13.50
N GLN A 125 13.49 29.35 -12.34
CA GLN A 125 14.63 29.82 -11.57
C GLN A 125 15.94 29.84 -12.36
N ILE A 126 16.09 28.92 -13.32
CA ILE A 126 17.28 28.81 -14.17
C ILE A 126 17.28 29.95 -15.19
N PHE A 127 16.21 30.04 -16.00
CA PHE A 127 16.05 31.05 -17.05
C PHE A 127 16.03 32.49 -16.53
N LEU A 128 15.49 32.72 -15.33
CA LEU A 128 15.51 34.04 -14.70
C LEU A 128 16.92 34.52 -14.33
N THR A 129 17.86 33.59 -14.04
CA THR A 129 19.21 33.92 -13.55
C THR A 129 20.33 33.50 -14.50
N LEU A 130 20.05 33.28 -15.79
CA LEU A 130 21.11 32.96 -16.77
C LEU A 130 22.08 34.13 -16.94
N ILE A 131 23.34 33.79 -17.23
CA ILE A 131 24.43 34.73 -17.48
C ILE A 131 25.14 34.26 -18.75
N PRO A 132 25.38 35.13 -19.75
CA PRO A 132 26.20 34.79 -20.90
C PRO A 132 27.66 34.56 -20.51
N ASP A 133 28.27 33.49 -21.04
CA ASP A 133 29.68 33.14 -20.80
C ASP A 133 30.63 34.29 -21.19
N GLN A 134 30.28 35.02 -22.25
CA GLN A 134 31.02 36.18 -22.72
C GLN A 134 30.44 37.50 -22.19
N HIS A 135 31.17 38.12 -21.27
CA HIS A 135 30.85 39.42 -20.69
C HIS A 135 32.13 40.18 -20.36
N TRP A 136 32.12 41.50 -20.48
CA TRP A 136 33.33 42.34 -20.38
C TRP A 136 33.07 43.62 -19.59
N CYS A 137 34.11 44.23 -19.03
CA CYS A 137 33.96 45.53 -18.35
C CYS A 137 33.43 46.61 -19.31
N THR A 138 32.42 47.37 -18.88
CA THR A 138 31.97 48.56 -19.61
C THR A 138 32.94 49.72 -19.38
N VAL A 139 33.28 50.42 -20.46
CA VAL A 139 34.11 51.64 -20.44
C VAL A 139 33.33 52.75 -21.17
N PRO A 140 32.66 53.66 -20.43
CA PRO A 140 31.79 54.69 -21.01
C PRO A 140 32.50 55.61 -22.01
N GLU A 141 33.77 55.90 -21.78
CA GLU A 141 34.64 56.76 -22.60
C GLU A 141 34.87 56.18 -24.00
N LEU A 142 34.73 54.86 -24.16
CA LEU A 142 34.88 54.14 -25.43
C LEU A 142 33.53 53.71 -26.02
N SER A 143 32.40 54.25 -25.52
CA SER A 143 31.04 53.91 -26.00
C SER A 143 30.82 54.22 -27.49
N THR A 144 31.53 55.20 -28.06
CA THR A 144 31.46 55.61 -29.48
C THR A 144 32.20 54.67 -30.43
N LEU A 145 33.13 53.84 -29.93
CA LEU A 145 33.90 52.90 -30.74
C LEU A 145 33.13 51.58 -30.97
N PRO A 146 33.36 50.91 -32.12
CA PRO A 146 32.82 49.57 -32.35
C PRO A 146 33.34 48.58 -31.31
N LEU A 147 32.52 47.56 -30.98
CA LEU A 147 32.78 46.63 -29.89
C LEU A 147 34.18 46.00 -29.94
N GLN A 148 34.65 45.62 -31.13
CA GLN A 148 35.95 44.96 -31.31
C GLN A 148 37.14 45.89 -30.98
N GLU A 149 37.07 47.17 -31.34
CA GLU A 149 38.07 48.18 -30.95
C GLU A 149 38.01 48.47 -29.45
N ARG A 150 36.79 48.56 -28.88
CA ARG A 150 36.61 48.76 -27.43
C ARG A 150 37.28 47.64 -26.65
N LEU A 151 36.98 46.38 -26.97
CA LEU A 151 37.57 45.22 -26.29
C LEU A 151 39.10 45.16 -26.48
N ALA A 152 39.60 45.42 -27.68
CA ALA A 152 41.04 45.42 -27.98
C ALA A 152 41.84 46.53 -27.25
N LEU A 153 41.19 47.62 -26.84
CA LEU A 153 41.80 48.73 -26.12
C LEU A 153 41.58 48.67 -24.60
N SER A 154 40.45 48.16 -24.12
CA SER A 154 40.12 48.18 -22.68
C SER A 154 40.34 46.88 -21.92
N ILE A 155 40.29 45.72 -22.58
CA ILE A 155 40.25 44.42 -21.90
C ILE A 155 41.58 43.66 -22.11
N PRO A 156 42.28 43.25 -21.04
CA PRO A 156 43.48 42.43 -21.14
C PRO A 156 43.16 41.04 -21.68
N ARG A 157 44.10 40.46 -22.44
CA ARG A 157 44.01 39.08 -22.90
C ARG A 157 44.75 38.12 -21.97
N ILE A 158 44.07 37.05 -21.57
CA ILE A 158 44.60 35.97 -20.73
C ILE A 158 44.46 34.67 -21.54
N ASN A 159 45.54 33.92 -21.72
CA ASN A 159 45.58 32.69 -22.53
C ASN A 159 45.07 32.83 -23.98
N GLY A 160 45.05 34.05 -24.52
CA GLY A 160 44.59 34.37 -25.88
C GLY A 160 43.17 34.96 -25.96
N GLU A 161 42.37 34.80 -24.91
CA GLU A 161 40.98 35.28 -24.82
C GLU A 161 40.88 36.57 -23.99
N TYR A 162 39.80 37.34 -24.16
CA TYR A 162 39.57 38.56 -23.37
C TYR A 162 39.14 38.22 -21.93
N SER A 163 39.68 38.92 -20.94
CA SER A 163 39.28 38.73 -19.54
C SER A 163 37.85 39.24 -19.28
N ASN A 164 37.04 38.42 -18.60
CA ASN A 164 35.66 38.80 -18.29
C ASN A 164 35.52 39.79 -17.10
N CYS A 165 36.54 39.86 -16.23
CA CYS A 165 36.47 40.56 -14.94
C CYS A 165 37.50 41.68 -14.74
N LEU A 166 38.47 41.82 -15.65
CA LEU A 166 39.55 42.80 -15.56
C LEU A 166 39.53 43.77 -16.75
N MET A 167 39.99 44.99 -16.50
CA MET A 167 40.22 46.05 -17.48
C MET A 167 41.58 46.70 -17.23
N TYR A 168 42.13 47.37 -18.24
CA TYR A 168 43.33 48.19 -18.06
C TYR A 168 43.04 49.44 -17.20
N ASN A 169 43.99 49.82 -16.35
CA ASN A 169 43.90 50.99 -15.48
C ASN A 169 44.60 52.19 -16.14
N VAL A 170 43.97 52.74 -17.18
CA VAL A 170 44.50 53.83 -18.02
C VAL A 170 43.46 54.94 -18.25
N ASN A 171 43.92 56.12 -18.66
CA ASN A 171 43.04 57.24 -19.01
C ASN A 171 42.46 57.06 -20.42
N TYR A 172 41.27 56.48 -20.51
CA TYR A 172 40.64 56.16 -21.80
C TYR A 172 40.28 57.39 -22.65
N THR A 173 39.95 58.53 -22.03
CA THR A 173 39.65 59.77 -22.76
C THR A 173 40.85 60.24 -23.56
N GLU A 174 42.03 60.28 -22.93
CA GLU A 174 43.29 60.69 -23.57
C GLU A 174 43.73 59.70 -24.66
N LEU A 175 43.53 58.39 -24.46
CA LEU A 175 43.81 57.37 -25.46
C LEU A 175 42.86 57.47 -26.68
N HIS A 176 41.58 57.79 -26.45
CA HIS A 176 40.59 57.99 -27.49
C HIS A 176 40.91 59.23 -28.35
N GLU A 177 41.24 60.35 -27.71
CA GLU A 177 41.67 61.60 -28.36
C GLU A 177 42.95 61.43 -29.18
N LYS A 178 43.93 60.67 -28.67
CA LYS A 178 45.17 60.34 -29.38
C LYS A 178 44.99 59.32 -30.52
N GLY A 179 43.77 58.83 -30.76
CA GLY A 179 43.49 57.86 -31.82
C GLY A 179 44.07 56.46 -31.57
N VAL A 180 44.42 56.12 -30.32
CA VAL A 180 44.92 54.78 -29.97
C VAL A 180 43.77 53.77 -30.08
N ARG A 181 44.06 52.59 -30.65
CA ARG A 181 43.07 51.52 -30.91
C ARG A 181 43.50 50.12 -30.48
N VAL A 182 44.72 49.98 -29.96
CA VAL A 182 45.29 48.71 -29.49
C VAL A 182 45.88 48.97 -28.10
N ALA A 183 45.58 48.10 -27.13
CA ALA A 183 46.17 48.18 -25.81
C ALA A 183 47.65 47.78 -25.79
N ASP A 184 48.42 48.38 -24.90
CA ASP A 184 49.76 47.89 -24.54
C ASP A 184 49.63 46.79 -23.47
N PRO A 185 50.13 45.57 -23.71
CA PRO A 185 50.06 44.47 -22.73
C PRO A 185 50.79 44.75 -21.41
N SER A 186 51.67 45.75 -21.35
CA SER A 186 52.39 46.14 -20.13
C SER A 186 51.58 47.04 -19.19
N TRP A 187 50.40 47.52 -19.60
CA TRP A 187 49.56 48.37 -18.76
C TRP A 187 49.04 47.65 -17.50
N PRO A 188 48.97 48.35 -16.35
CA PRO A 188 48.41 47.77 -15.13
C PRO A 188 46.92 47.45 -15.31
N THR A 189 46.44 46.40 -14.64
CA THR A 189 45.04 45.95 -14.69
C THR A 189 44.31 46.21 -13.37
N VAL A 190 42.98 46.28 -13.43
CA VAL A 190 42.07 46.48 -12.29
C VAL A 190 40.73 45.79 -12.56
N ALA A 191 39.96 45.48 -11.52
CA ALA A 191 38.58 44.99 -11.66
C ALA A 191 37.67 46.04 -12.33
N CYS A 192 36.60 45.57 -13.00
CA CYS A 192 35.64 46.42 -13.70
C CYS A 192 35.05 47.53 -12.80
N ARG A 193 35.11 48.80 -13.23
CA ARG A 193 34.64 49.95 -12.45
C ARG A 193 33.23 50.46 -12.81
N HIS A 194 32.82 50.34 -14.08
CA HIS A 194 31.63 51.01 -14.62
C HIS A 194 30.55 50.02 -15.10
N GLY A 195 30.49 48.83 -14.50
CA GLY A 195 29.56 47.76 -14.88
C GLY A 195 30.09 46.83 -15.96
N TRP A 196 29.20 46.01 -16.51
CA TRP A 196 29.51 44.98 -17.50
C TRP A 196 28.64 45.08 -18.75
N SER A 197 29.23 44.71 -19.89
CA SER A 197 28.57 44.56 -21.19
C SER A 197 28.56 43.07 -21.57
N TYR A 198 27.37 42.56 -21.91
CA TYR A 198 27.13 41.14 -22.14
C TYR A 198 26.98 40.83 -23.63
N ASN A 199 27.45 39.66 -24.07
CA ASN A 199 27.18 39.17 -25.42
C ASN A 199 25.75 38.59 -25.50
N THR A 200 24.85 39.28 -26.19
CA THR A 200 23.44 38.88 -26.35
C THR A 200 23.20 37.91 -27.52
N SER A 201 24.26 37.34 -28.12
CA SER A 201 24.14 36.42 -29.26
C SER A 201 23.63 35.03 -28.85
N GLU A 202 23.99 34.59 -27.64
CA GLU A 202 23.59 33.30 -27.07
C GLU A 202 22.29 33.41 -26.27
N ILE A 203 22.20 34.41 -25.39
CA ILE A 203 21.00 34.71 -24.61
C ILE A 203 20.45 36.06 -25.11
N PRO A 204 19.34 36.08 -25.87
CA PRO A 204 18.86 37.28 -26.56
C PRO A 204 18.09 38.27 -25.67
N TYR A 205 18.20 38.16 -24.34
CA TYR A 205 17.46 38.99 -23.39
C TYR A 205 18.25 39.30 -22.11
N SER A 206 17.87 40.38 -21.42
CA SER A 206 18.37 40.68 -20.09
C SER A 206 17.75 39.75 -19.04
N THR A 207 18.55 39.36 -18.05
CA THR A 207 18.13 38.53 -16.91
C THR A 207 18.27 39.33 -15.63
N VAL A 208 17.68 38.87 -14.52
CA VAL A 208 17.91 39.54 -13.23
C VAL A 208 19.39 39.50 -12.82
N ALA A 209 20.13 38.51 -13.31
CA ALA A 209 21.57 38.36 -13.07
C ALA A 209 22.41 39.33 -13.92
N THR A 210 22.05 39.59 -15.18
CA THR A 210 22.77 40.58 -16.01
C THR A 210 22.40 42.02 -15.65
N GLU A 211 21.13 42.32 -15.33
CA GLU A 211 20.72 43.63 -14.80
C GLU A 211 21.32 43.89 -13.41
N GLY A 212 21.34 42.87 -12.54
CA GLY A 212 21.95 42.92 -11.22
C GLY A 212 23.48 42.91 -11.20
N ASN A 213 24.13 42.70 -12.35
CA ASN A 213 25.57 42.50 -12.50
C ASN A 213 26.13 41.42 -11.56
N TRP A 214 25.51 40.23 -11.56
CA TRP A 214 25.86 39.09 -10.70
C TRP A 214 26.99 38.23 -11.29
N VAL A 215 28.09 38.89 -11.67
CA VAL A 215 29.29 38.27 -12.25
C VAL A 215 30.51 38.54 -11.38
N CYS A 216 31.64 37.89 -11.67
CA CYS A 216 32.92 38.06 -10.96
C CYS A 216 32.73 37.92 -9.43
N ASP A 217 33.00 38.96 -8.64
CA ASP A 217 32.83 38.96 -7.17
C ASP A 217 31.42 38.59 -6.68
N LYS A 218 30.39 38.70 -7.56
CA LYS A 218 28.99 38.37 -7.27
C LYS A 218 28.48 37.11 -7.98
N ALA A 219 29.36 36.33 -8.61
CA ALA A 219 28.99 35.14 -9.39
C ALA A 219 28.18 34.09 -8.59
N ALA A 220 28.29 34.07 -7.25
CA ALA A 220 27.54 33.15 -6.38
C ALA A 220 26.08 33.59 -6.12
N TYR A 221 25.64 34.77 -6.57
CA TYR A 221 24.28 35.26 -6.27
C TYR A 221 23.15 34.41 -6.89
N PRO A 222 23.22 33.95 -8.16
CA PRO A 222 22.29 32.97 -8.71
C PRO A 222 22.19 31.71 -7.85
N THR A 223 23.34 31.16 -7.45
CA THR A 223 23.46 29.98 -6.59
C THR A 223 22.74 30.19 -5.25
N TYR A 224 23.01 31.30 -4.55
CA TYR A 224 22.32 31.62 -3.29
C TYR A 224 20.81 31.74 -3.46
N ALA A 225 20.32 32.41 -4.51
CA ALA A 225 18.88 32.56 -4.74
C ALA A 225 18.18 31.20 -5.02
N GLN A 226 18.84 30.31 -5.75
CA GLN A 226 18.33 28.96 -6.04
C GLN A 226 18.32 28.07 -4.78
N SER A 227 19.35 28.13 -3.94
CA SER A 227 19.36 27.43 -2.65
C SER A 227 18.31 27.97 -1.67
N ILE A 228 18.07 29.28 -1.65
CA ILE A 228 17.02 29.92 -0.83
C ILE A 228 15.61 29.51 -1.29
N PHE A 229 15.39 29.30 -2.59
CA PHE A 229 14.14 28.74 -3.12
C PHE A 229 13.85 27.34 -2.55
N PHE A 230 14.84 26.44 -2.48
CA PHE A 230 14.66 25.11 -1.88
C PHE A 230 14.46 25.14 -0.36
N LEU A 231 15.10 26.07 0.35
CA LEU A 231 14.78 26.31 1.77
C LEU A 231 13.31 26.72 1.93
N GLY A 232 12.80 27.54 1.00
CA GLY A 232 11.38 27.86 0.87
C GLY A 232 10.51 26.63 0.63
N ALA A 233 10.93 25.70 -0.23
CA ALA A 233 10.21 24.45 -0.48
C ALA A 233 10.09 23.56 0.77
N ILE A 234 11.14 23.47 1.58
CA ILE A 234 11.09 22.74 2.87
C ILE A 234 10.08 23.40 3.83
N CYS A 235 10.17 24.72 4.02
CA CYS A 235 9.22 25.46 4.87
C CYS A 235 7.77 25.35 4.36
N GLY A 236 7.58 25.43 3.05
CA GLY A 236 6.29 25.26 2.39
C GLY A 236 5.72 23.87 2.57
N GLY A 237 6.51 22.81 2.32
CA GLY A 237 6.09 21.41 2.49
C GLY A 237 5.65 21.10 3.92
N LEU A 238 6.36 21.60 4.93
CA LEU A 238 5.96 21.45 6.33
C LEU A 238 4.67 22.22 6.66
N LEU A 239 4.56 23.48 6.23
CA LEU A 239 3.39 24.33 6.49
C LEU A 239 2.14 23.81 5.76
N PHE A 240 2.24 23.62 4.45
CA PHE A 240 1.13 23.21 3.60
C PHE A 240 0.81 21.72 3.73
N GLY A 241 1.77 20.86 4.11
CA GLY A 241 1.48 19.50 4.58
C GLY A 241 0.56 19.50 5.81
N TRP A 242 0.91 20.29 6.84
CA TRP A 242 0.06 20.45 8.03
C TRP A 242 -1.32 21.05 7.72
N VAL A 243 -1.39 22.05 6.82
CA VAL A 243 -2.67 22.60 6.33
C VAL A 243 -3.48 21.51 5.60
N ALA A 244 -2.82 20.67 4.80
CA ALA A 244 -3.46 19.63 4.01
C ALA A 244 -4.07 18.53 4.90
N ASP A 245 -3.39 18.15 5.98
CA ASP A 245 -3.90 17.17 6.95
C ASP A 245 -5.01 17.75 7.84
N LYS A 246 -4.93 19.02 8.24
CA LYS A 246 -5.88 19.66 9.17
C LYS A 246 -7.12 20.25 8.50
N PHE A 247 -6.97 20.89 7.34
CA PHE A 247 -8.03 21.66 6.68
C PHE A 247 -8.50 21.05 5.35
N GLY A 248 -7.71 20.17 4.73
CA GLY A 248 -8.04 19.46 3.48
C GLY A 248 -7.00 19.71 2.39
N ARG A 249 -6.94 18.82 1.40
CA ARG A 249 -5.95 18.89 0.31
C ARG A 249 -6.21 20.10 -0.60
N ILE A 250 -7.49 20.47 -0.83
CA ILE A 250 -7.83 21.61 -1.68
C ILE A 250 -7.47 22.97 -1.04
N PRO A 251 -7.82 23.27 0.23
CA PRO A 251 -7.37 24.50 0.90
C PRO A 251 -5.84 24.67 0.92
N SER A 252 -5.10 23.57 1.10
CA SER A 252 -3.63 23.60 1.06
C SER A 252 -3.10 23.96 -0.32
N LEU A 253 -3.59 23.26 -1.36
CA LEU A 253 -3.25 23.54 -2.76
C LEU A 253 -3.55 24.99 -3.17
N ILE A 254 -4.71 25.52 -2.76
CA ILE A 254 -5.06 26.93 -3.02
C ILE A 254 -4.08 27.85 -2.31
N GLY A 255 -3.83 27.62 -1.01
CA GLY A 255 -2.91 28.43 -0.21
C GLY A 255 -1.50 28.49 -0.78
N CYS A 256 -0.91 27.34 -1.16
CA CYS A 256 0.44 27.31 -1.69
C CYS A 256 0.55 27.97 -3.07
N ASN A 257 -0.42 27.74 -3.96
CA ASN A 257 -0.45 28.36 -5.28
C ASN A 257 -0.70 29.87 -5.21
N LEU A 258 -1.51 30.36 -4.25
CA LEU A 258 -1.70 31.79 -4.04
C LEU A 258 -0.44 32.48 -3.50
N VAL A 259 0.30 31.84 -2.59
CA VAL A 259 1.60 32.35 -2.14
C VAL A 259 2.61 32.37 -3.30
N GLY A 260 2.66 31.29 -4.08
CA GLY A 260 3.51 31.20 -5.29
C GLY A 260 3.16 32.24 -6.35
N PHE A 261 1.87 32.45 -6.64
CA PHE A 261 1.36 33.48 -7.54
C PHE A 261 1.76 34.88 -7.07
N ALA A 262 1.46 35.23 -5.80
CA ALA A 262 1.72 36.55 -5.27
C ALA A 262 3.22 36.88 -5.24
N ALA A 263 4.06 35.96 -4.76
CA ALA A 263 5.52 36.14 -4.74
C ALA A 263 6.13 36.11 -6.15
N GLY A 264 5.60 35.28 -7.04
CA GLY A 264 6.02 35.17 -8.44
C GLY A 264 5.76 36.45 -9.21
N VAL A 265 4.54 37.00 -9.12
CA VAL A 265 4.17 38.31 -9.69
C VAL A 265 4.99 39.43 -9.07
N THR A 266 5.15 39.45 -7.74
CA THR A 266 5.97 40.47 -7.05
C THR A 266 7.43 40.44 -7.50
N THR A 267 7.95 39.27 -7.91
CA THR A 267 9.33 39.15 -8.42
C THR A 267 9.58 40.01 -9.66
N ALA A 268 8.57 40.27 -10.50
CA ALA A 268 8.74 41.13 -11.67
C ALA A 268 9.06 42.61 -11.33
N PHE A 269 8.89 43.01 -10.07
CA PHE A 269 9.07 44.39 -9.59
C PHE A 269 10.26 44.56 -8.63
N VAL A 270 11.03 43.50 -8.37
CA VAL A 270 12.18 43.57 -7.45
C VAL A 270 13.39 44.21 -8.12
N THR A 271 14.12 45.05 -7.38
CA THR A 271 15.28 45.81 -7.89
C THR A 271 16.59 45.45 -7.18
N ASN A 272 16.55 44.65 -6.12
CA ASN A 272 17.72 44.23 -5.37
C ASN A 272 17.71 42.72 -5.08
N PHE A 273 18.91 42.18 -4.82
CA PHE A 273 19.12 40.76 -4.60
C PHE A 273 18.30 40.20 -3.42
N TRP A 274 18.20 40.94 -2.31
CA TRP A 274 17.51 40.46 -1.11
C TRP A 274 15.99 40.37 -1.30
N GLN A 275 15.36 41.32 -2.01
CA GLN A 275 13.95 41.22 -2.39
C GLN A 275 13.74 40.06 -3.37
N PHE A 276 14.61 39.89 -4.37
CA PHE A 276 14.54 38.75 -5.27
C PHE A 276 14.61 37.44 -4.49
N ALA A 277 15.65 37.22 -3.70
CA ALA A 277 15.84 36.02 -2.89
C ALA A 277 14.67 35.75 -1.92
N LEU A 278 14.10 36.79 -1.28
CA LEU A 278 12.92 36.67 -0.44
C LEU A 278 11.67 36.26 -1.22
N MET A 279 11.45 36.81 -2.42
CA MET A 279 10.35 36.38 -3.28
C MET A 279 10.57 34.95 -3.78
N ARG A 280 11.82 34.56 -4.09
CA ARG A 280 12.18 33.19 -4.46
C ARG A 280 11.93 32.18 -3.33
N PHE A 281 12.20 32.55 -2.08
CA PHE A 281 11.83 31.76 -0.90
C PHE A 281 10.31 31.49 -0.85
N PHE A 282 9.48 32.52 -1.02
CA PHE A 282 8.02 32.35 -1.02
C PHE A 282 7.48 31.63 -2.26
N VAL A 283 8.08 31.81 -3.44
CA VAL A 283 7.76 30.99 -4.63
C VAL A 283 8.12 29.52 -4.38
N GLY A 284 9.19 29.25 -3.63
CA GLY A 284 9.56 27.92 -3.16
C GLY A 284 8.46 27.20 -2.38
N PHE A 285 7.60 27.93 -1.64
CA PHE A 285 6.51 27.31 -0.87
C PHE A 285 5.53 26.53 -1.76
N ALA A 286 5.41 26.93 -3.02
CA ALA A 286 4.52 26.30 -3.99
C ALA A 286 5.14 25.07 -4.69
N PHE A 287 6.48 24.89 -4.69
CA PHE A 287 7.18 23.96 -5.57
C PHE A 287 6.56 22.55 -5.60
N ASP A 288 6.50 21.88 -4.45
CA ASP A 288 5.94 20.54 -4.29
C ASP A 288 4.42 20.57 -4.09
N ASN A 289 3.97 21.50 -3.23
CA ASN A 289 2.57 21.62 -2.82
C ASN A 289 1.61 22.01 -3.97
N CYS A 290 2.11 22.58 -5.07
CA CYS A 290 1.25 22.90 -6.22
C CYS A 290 0.76 21.68 -7.00
N PHE A 291 1.33 20.49 -6.75
CA PHE A 291 0.95 19.22 -7.40
C PHE A 291 0.59 18.11 -6.40
N THR A 292 0.08 18.48 -5.21
CA THR A 292 -0.54 17.53 -4.26
C THR A 292 -1.75 16.79 -4.86
N MET A 293 -2.16 17.10 -6.10
CA MET A 293 -3.15 16.39 -6.92
C MET A 293 -2.87 14.90 -7.18
N MET A 294 -1.76 14.35 -6.69
CA MET A 294 -1.55 12.90 -6.57
C MET A 294 -2.70 12.18 -5.83
N TYR A 295 -3.49 12.87 -4.99
CA TYR A 295 -4.72 12.29 -4.40
C TYR A 295 -5.84 12.00 -5.44
N ILE A 296 -5.73 12.45 -6.69
CA ILE A 296 -6.64 12.02 -7.77
C ILE A 296 -6.57 10.49 -7.97
N LEU A 297 -5.41 9.88 -7.67
CA LEU A 297 -5.22 8.42 -7.66
C LEU A 297 -6.10 7.68 -6.63
N GLU A 298 -6.64 8.39 -5.63
CA GLU A 298 -7.64 7.82 -4.72
C GLU A 298 -8.94 7.49 -5.46
N TYR A 299 -9.35 8.28 -6.45
CA TYR A 299 -10.60 8.06 -7.21
C TYR A 299 -10.45 7.08 -8.40
N VAL A 300 -9.24 6.60 -8.65
CA VAL A 300 -8.90 5.68 -9.73
C VAL A 300 -8.81 4.27 -9.16
N GLY A 301 -9.50 3.32 -9.79
CA GLY A 301 -9.48 1.93 -9.38
C GLY A 301 -8.06 1.33 -9.45
N PRO A 302 -7.71 0.37 -8.57
CA PRO A 302 -6.34 -0.14 -8.44
C PRO A 302 -5.66 -0.53 -9.76
N HIS A 303 -6.40 -1.16 -10.69
CA HIS A 303 -5.92 -1.59 -12.00
C HIS A 303 -5.33 -0.46 -12.87
N TYR A 304 -5.83 0.78 -12.74
CA TYR A 304 -5.39 1.92 -13.56
C TYR A 304 -4.46 2.89 -12.81
N ARG A 305 -4.23 2.67 -11.51
CA ARG A 305 -3.52 3.61 -10.62
C ARG A 305 -2.09 3.92 -11.10
N THR A 306 -1.32 2.89 -11.44
CA THR A 306 0.06 3.02 -11.96
C THR A 306 0.12 3.78 -13.30
N PHE A 307 -0.82 3.49 -14.20
CA PHE A 307 -0.90 4.18 -15.50
C PHE A 307 -1.17 5.68 -15.32
N VAL A 308 -2.17 6.02 -14.50
CA VAL A 308 -2.55 7.43 -14.24
C VAL A 308 -1.42 8.18 -13.55
N ALA A 309 -0.76 7.56 -12.56
CA ALA A 309 0.38 8.15 -11.86
C ALA A 309 1.52 8.50 -12.84
N ASN A 310 2.11 7.47 -13.46
CA ASN A 310 3.33 7.63 -14.26
C ASN A 310 3.08 8.44 -15.53
N MET A 311 1.98 8.18 -16.26
CA MET A 311 1.73 8.87 -17.54
C MET A 311 1.32 10.34 -17.36
N SER A 312 0.77 10.73 -16.20
CA SER A 312 0.48 12.14 -15.93
C SER A 312 1.76 12.98 -15.87
N ILE A 313 2.79 12.45 -15.19
CA ILE A 313 4.11 13.07 -15.08
C ILE A 313 4.81 13.00 -16.45
N ALA A 314 4.98 11.78 -16.98
CA ALA A 314 5.70 11.51 -18.23
C ALA A 314 5.21 12.36 -19.42
N ILE A 315 3.91 12.67 -19.50
CA ILE A 315 3.34 13.49 -20.58
C ILE A 315 3.26 14.97 -20.19
N PHE A 316 2.61 15.32 -19.07
CA PHE A 316 2.26 16.71 -18.79
C PHE A 316 3.43 17.53 -18.24
N PHE A 317 4.25 16.94 -17.35
CA PHE A 317 5.44 17.62 -16.82
C PHE A 317 6.53 17.76 -17.89
N THR A 318 6.73 16.73 -18.72
CA THR A 318 7.64 16.78 -19.89
C THR A 318 7.22 17.86 -20.88
N LEU A 319 5.93 17.96 -21.20
CA LEU A 319 5.43 19.00 -22.12
C LEU A 319 5.68 20.42 -21.57
N ALA A 320 5.41 20.64 -20.28
CA ALA A 320 5.63 21.94 -19.64
C ALA A 320 7.12 22.33 -19.58
N SER A 321 7.98 21.38 -19.19
CA SER A 321 9.42 21.60 -19.06
C SER A 321 10.13 21.79 -20.39
N CYS A 322 9.70 21.10 -21.45
CA CYS A 322 10.18 21.34 -22.82
C CYS A 322 9.71 22.68 -23.41
N MET A 323 8.58 23.25 -22.94
CA MET A 323 8.06 24.54 -23.44
C MET A 323 8.75 25.76 -22.80
N LEU A 324 9.17 25.64 -21.54
CA LEU A 324 9.79 26.72 -20.73
C LEU A 324 10.98 27.45 -21.38
N PRO A 325 11.96 26.78 -22.00
CA PRO A 325 13.11 27.47 -22.61
C PRO A 325 12.66 28.40 -23.74
N TRP A 326 11.74 27.93 -24.58
CA TRP A 326 11.21 28.69 -25.70
C TRP A 326 10.33 29.85 -25.22
N MET A 327 9.59 29.70 -24.12
CA MET A 327 8.91 30.83 -23.48
C MET A 327 9.90 31.92 -23.04
N ALA A 328 11.01 31.55 -22.42
CA ALA A 328 12.03 32.52 -22.02
C ALA A 328 12.66 33.23 -23.25
N TYR A 329 13.00 32.45 -24.28
CA TYR A 329 13.55 32.95 -25.55
C TYR A 329 12.60 33.93 -26.26
N TYR A 330 11.33 33.57 -26.47
CA TYR A 330 10.38 34.38 -27.24
C TYR A 330 9.80 35.56 -26.46
N LEU A 331 9.69 35.50 -25.13
CA LEU A 331 9.24 36.65 -24.33
C LEU A 331 10.32 37.73 -24.22
N GLY A 332 11.60 37.36 -24.37
CA GLY A 332 12.71 38.32 -24.50
C GLY A 332 12.93 39.24 -23.29
N ASN A 333 12.34 38.93 -22.13
CA ASN A 333 12.33 39.77 -20.95
C ASN A 333 12.05 38.96 -19.68
N TRP A 334 12.91 39.07 -18.67
CA TRP A 334 12.82 38.23 -17.47
C TRP A 334 11.65 38.61 -16.55
N GLN A 335 11.27 39.90 -16.47
CA GLN A 335 10.11 40.32 -15.68
C GLN A 335 8.81 39.74 -16.27
N LEU A 336 8.66 39.81 -17.59
CA LEU A 336 7.53 39.22 -18.33
C LEU A 336 7.52 37.70 -18.24
N PHE A 337 8.68 37.04 -18.33
CA PHE A 337 8.78 35.60 -18.12
C PHE A 337 8.37 35.18 -16.70
N ALA A 338 8.77 35.94 -15.66
CA ALA A 338 8.30 35.72 -14.29
C ALA A 338 6.78 35.88 -14.17
N LEU A 339 6.19 36.91 -14.80
CA LEU A 339 4.74 37.13 -14.81
C LEU A 339 4.00 35.99 -15.52
N VAL A 340 4.42 35.61 -16.73
CA VAL A 340 3.75 34.58 -17.54
C VAL A 340 3.86 33.19 -16.92
N THR A 341 4.98 32.85 -16.27
CA THR A 341 5.13 31.57 -15.56
C THR A 341 4.37 31.54 -14.22
N SER A 342 4.20 32.69 -13.56
CA SER A 342 3.50 32.78 -12.27
C SER A 342 1.98 32.95 -12.41
N ALA A 343 1.49 33.63 -13.44
CA ALA A 343 0.08 33.95 -13.62
C ALA A 343 -0.86 32.72 -13.63
N PRO A 344 -0.52 31.57 -14.25
CA PRO A 344 -1.39 30.40 -14.25
C PRO A 344 -1.73 29.84 -12.86
N LEU A 345 -0.88 30.05 -11.85
CA LEU A 345 -1.11 29.55 -10.48
C LEU A 345 -2.41 30.11 -9.86
N ILE A 346 -2.89 31.28 -10.29
CA ILE A 346 -4.17 31.84 -9.82
C ILE A 346 -5.36 30.94 -10.17
N LEU A 347 -5.24 30.09 -11.21
CA LEU A 347 -6.29 29.16 -11.61
C LEU A 347 -6.59 28.11 -10.52
N ALA A 348 -5.69 27.91 -9.56
CA ALA A 348 -5.93 27.07 -8.39
C ALA A 348 -7.15 27.51 -7.57
N ILE A 349 -7.57 28.79 -7.62
CA ILE A 349 -8.82 29.27 -6.99
C ILE A 349 -10.04 28.51 -7.53
N PHE A 350 -10.01 28.08 -8.79
CA PHE A 350 -11.15 27.38 -9.41
C PHE A 350 -11.19 25.87 -9.10
N THR A 351 -10.15 25.31 -8.46
CA THR A 351 -10.06 23.89 -8.08
C THR A 351 -11.32 23.34 -7.40
N PRO A 352 -11.94 24.02 -6.40
CA PRO A 352 -13.11 23.48 -5.68
C PRO A 352 -14.35 23.25 -6.56
N PHE A 353 -14.41 23.89 -7.74
CA PHE A 353 -15.53 23.73 -8.67
C PHE A 353 -15.33 22.53 -9.62
N LEU A 354 -14.07 22.21 -9.95
CA LEU A 354 -13.71 21.13 -10.87
C LEU A 354 -13.42 19.81 -10.15
N ILE A 355 -12.71 19.86 -9.02
CA ILE A 355 -12.11 18.71 -8.33
C ILE A 355 -12.71 18.59 -6.91
N PRO A 356 -13.14 17.39 -6.47
CA PRO A 356 -13.68 17.18 -5.14
C PRO A 356 -12.57 17.02 -4.10
N GLU A 357 -12.79 17.49 -2.88
CA GLU A 357 -11.87 17.26 -1.75
C GLU A 357 -11.71 15.75 -1.46
N SER A 358 -10.50 15.31 -1.11
CA SER A 358 -10.14 13.89 -0.89
C SER A 358 -11.20 13.18 -0.05
N ALA A 359 -11.83 12.17 -0.63
CA ALA A 359 -12.87 11.39 0.03
C ALA A 359 -12.28 10.56 1.20
N ARG A 360 -11.03 10.09 1.08
CA ARG A 360 -10.31 9.43 2.18
C ARG A 360 -10.03 10.39 3.34
N TRP A 361 -9.62 11.63 3.06
CA TRP A 361 -9.49 12.67 4.08
C TRP A 361 -10.84 13.05 4.72
N LEU A 362 -11.92 13.14 3.93
CA LEU A 362 -13.25 13.39 4.47
C LEU A 362 -13.69 12.28 5.43
N VAL A 363 -13.40 11.00 5.11
CA VAL A 363 -13.65 9.85 6.00
C VAL A 363 -12.82 9.95 7.29
N SER A 364 -11.50 10.20 7.22
CA SER A 364 -10.67 10.29 8.43
C SER A 364 -11.06 11.47 9.35
N GLN A 365 -11.56 12.56 8.77
CA GLN A 365 -12.15 13.69 9.49
C GLN A 365 -13.58 13.43 10.00
N GLY A 366 -14.19 12.27 9.70
CA GLY A 366 -15.54 11.90 10.11
C GLY A 366 -16.66 12.58 9.33
N LYS A 367 -16.37 13.16 8.16
CA LYS A 367 -17.33 13.83 7.26
C LYS A 367 -17.84 12.83 6.21
N VAL A 368 -18.27 11.66 6.66
CA VAL A 368 -18.55 10.48 5.83
C VAL A 368 -19.67 10.73 4.82
N GLU A 369 -20.70 11.50 5.19
CA GLU A 369 -21.81 11.88 4.33
C GLU A 369 -21.34 12.73 3.14
N LYS A 370 -20.31 13.56 3.35
CA LYS A 370 -19.70 14.34 2.26
C LYS A 370 -18.92 13.43 1.30
N ALA A 371 -18.17 12.46 1.81
CA ALA A 371 -17.50 11.46 0.98
C ALA A 371 -18.51 10.67 0.13
N VAL A 372 -19.60 10.17 0.74
CA VAL A 372 -20.70 9.49 0.03
C VAL A 372 -21.36 10.40 -1.02
N SER A 373 -21.53 11.70 -0.74
CA SER A 373 -22.10 12.65 -1.72
C SER A 373 -21.21 12.83 -2.95
N ILE A 374 -19.88 12.77 -2.78
CA ILE A 374 -18.90 12.79 -3.88
C ILE A 374 -19.01 11.49 -4.68
N LEU A 375 -19.00 10.33 -4.03
CA LEU A 375 -19.11 9.03 -4.69
C LEU A 375 -20.41 8.89 -5.53
N LYS A 376 -21.55 9.36 -5.02
CA LYS A 376 -22.82 9.46 -5.79
C LYS A 376 -22.74 10.39 -7.01
N ARG A 377 -21.90 11.44 -6.96
CA ARG A 377 -21.63 12.31 -8.12
C ARG A 377 -20.75 11.60 -9.16
N LEU A 378 -19.76 10.80 -8.72
CA LEU A 378 -18.96 9.95 -9.62
C LEU A 378 -19.84 8.94 -10.35
N GLU A 379 -20.67 8.20 -9.61
CA GLU A 379 -21.63 7.21 -10.12
C GLU A 379 -22.50 7.80 -11.25
N LYS A 380 -23.15 8.93 -10.97
CA LYS A 380 -24.01 9.65 -11.93
C LYS A 380 -23.26 10.08 -13.19
N MET A 381 -22.01 10.52 -13.08
CA MET A 381 -21.20 10.94 -14.24
C MET A 381 -20.61 9.77 -15.03
N ASN A 382 -20.37 8.63 -14.36
CA ASN A 382 -19.91 7.39 -14.99
C ASN A 382 -21.05 6.58 -15.61
N GLY A 383 -22.31 6.91 -15.33
CA GLY A 383 -23.47 6.18 -15.84
C GLY A 383 -23.62 4.79 -15.20
N LYS A 384 -23.16 4.65 -13.95
CA LYS A 384 -23.35 3.45 -13.13
C LYS A 384 -24.57 3.62 -12.22
N HIS A 385 -25.01 2.54 -11.61
CA HIS A 385 -26.07 2.53 -10.61
C HIS A 385 -25.65 1.61 -9.47
N VAL A 386 -25.44 2.20 -8.29
CA VAL A 386 -25.00 1.52 -7.07
C VAL A 386 -26.16 1.54 -6.07
N PRO A 387 -26.57 0.39 -5.48
CA PRO A 387 -27.66 0.37 -4.52
C PRO A 387 -27.44 1.35 -3.36
N ALA A 388 -28.51 2.03 -2.94
CA ALA A 388 -28.43 3.04 -1.87
C ALA A 388 -27.90 2.46 -0.54
N GLU A 389 -28.20 1.18 -0.28
CA GLU A 389 -27.77 0.42 0.88
C GLU A 389 -26.25 0.15 0.90
N THR A 390 -25.63 -0.03 -0.27
CA THR A 390 -24.17 -0.15 -0.39
C THR A 390 -23.44 1.09 0.16
N TYR A 391 -24.01 2.28 -0.05
CA TYR A 391 -23.47 3.51 0.53
C TYR A 391 -23.69 3.64 2.04
N GLN A 392 -24.73 3.02 2.59
CA GLN A 392 -24.95 2.97 4.04
C GLN A 392 -23.95 2.02 4.69
N ILE A 393 -23.78 0.81 4.14
CA ILE A 393 -22.78 -0.17 4.59
C ILE A 393 -21.38 0.44 4.57
N PHE A 394 -20.98 1.09 3.47
CA PHE A 394 -19.71 1.81 3.38
C PHE A 394 -19.57 2.89 4.46
N ALA A 395 -20.62 3.67 4.73
CA ALA A 395 -20.59 4.73 5.74
C ALA A 395 -20.44 4.17 7.17
N ASP A 396 -21.21 3.12 7.50
CA ASP A 396 -21.18 2.47 8.81
C ASP A 396 -19.83 1.79 9.07
N ASN A 397 -19.25 1.14 8.05
CA ASN A 397 -17.91 0.56 8.13
C ASN A 397 -16.84 1.63 8.36
N CYS A 398 -16.91 2.76 7.64
CA CYS A 398 -16.00 3.90 7.84
C CYS A 398 -16.08 4.47 9.27
N LEU A 399 -17.29 4.53 9.86
CA LEU A 399 -17.48 4.99 11.23
C LEU A 399 -16.94 3.99 12.27
N LYS A 400 -17.09 2.68 12.03
CA LYS A 400 -16.53 1.61 12.88
C LYS A 400 -15.00 1.62 12.88
N LEU A 401 -14.37 1.60 11.70
CA LEU A 401 -12.92 1.66 11.54
C LEU A 401 -12.32 2.88 12.25
N ARG A 402 -12.98 4.05 12.15
CA ARG A 402 -12.55 5.27 12.86
C ARG A 402 -12.67 5.16 14.38
N GLN A 403 -13.59 4.36 14.92
CA GLN A 403 -13.68 4.11 16.37
C GLN A 403 -12.62 3.10 16.86
N GLU A 404 -12.06 2.30 15.95
CA GLU A 404 -10.95 1.38 16.21
C GLU A 404 -9.60 2.10 16.10
N ASP A 405 -9.40 2.95 15.09
CA ASP A 405 -8.21 3.82 14.94
C ASP A 405 -7.99 4.71 16.18
N ASN A 406 -9.07 5.27 16.75
CA ASN A 406 -8.98 6.09 17.98
C ASN A 406 -8.60 5.28 19.24
N LYS A 407 -8.49 3.95 19.16
CA LYS A 407 -8.02 3.06 20.24
C LYS A 407 -6.59 2.56 20.01
N GLN A 408 -5.98 2.80 18.85
CA GLN A 408 -4.59 2.42 18.57
C GLN A 408 -3.60 3.48 19.07
N ASP A 409 -2.37 3.04 19.35
CA ASP A 409 -1.27 3.94 19.71
C ASP A 409 -0.86 4.83 18.53
N SER A 410 -0.65 6.12 18.80
CA SER A 410 -0.23 7.08 17.77
C SER A 410 1.26 6.92 17.43
N TYR A 411 1.56 6.22 16.33
CA TYR A 411 2.91 6.11 15.80
C TYR A 411 3.42 7.41 15.16
N SER A 412 4.74 7.57 15.12
CA SER A 412 5.46 8.75 14.60
C SER A 412 6.61 8.33 13.68
N VAL A 413 7.04 9.21 12.77
CA VAL A 413 8.28 9.06 11.97
C VAL A 413 9.49 8.65 12.83
N LEU A 414 9.57 9.14 14.06
CA LEU A 414 10.67 8.81 14.98
C LEU A 414 10.74 7.31 15.32
N ASP A 415 9.65 6.58 15.19
CA ASP A 415 9.59 5.13 15.46
C ASP A 415 10.37 4.31 14.43
N LEU A 416 10.57 4.83 13.21
CA LEU A 416 11.44 4.22 12.19
C LEU A 416 12.91 4.10 12.65
N PHE A 417 13.31 4.88 13.65
CA PHE A 417 14.68 4.89 14.18
C PHE A 417 14.85 4.06 15.46
N LYS A 418 13.77 3.44 15.98
CA LYS A 418 13.80 2.64 17.22
C LYS A 418 14.53 1.30 17.04
N THR A 419 14.13 0.50 16.06
CA THR A 419 14.68 -0.86 15.83
C THR A 419 15.87 -0.83 14.88
N PRO A 420 16.87 -1.72 15.04
CA PRO A 420 18.18 -1.54 14.41
C PRO A 420 18.20 -1.77 12.90
N ARG A 421 17.44 -2.71 12.34
CA ARG A 421 17.37 -2.92 10.88
C ARG A 421 16.52 -1.84 10.23
N LEU A 422 15.33 -1.54 10.74
CA LEU A 422 14.46 -0.49 10.22
C LEU A 422 15.15 0.87 10.23
N ARG A 423 15.91 1.18 11.30
CA ARG A 423 16.78 2.37 11.35
C ARG A 423 17.83 2.37 10.24
N ARG A 424 18.54 1.25 10.04
CA ARG A 424 19.55 1.13 8.97
C ARG A 424 18.92 1.32 7.59
N THR A 425 17.80 0.67 7.33
CA THR A 425 17.06 0.75 6.06
C THR A 425 16.55 2.18 5.82
N THR A 426 16.00 2.84 6.84
CA THR A 426 15.55 4.23 6.77
C THR A 426 16.72 5.20 6.48
N LEU A 427 17.87 5.01 7.15
CA LEU A 427 19.07 5.82 6.87
C LEU A 427 19.63 5.58 5.47
N LEU A 428 19.57 4.35 4.95
CA LEU A 428 19.95 4.04 3.57
C LEU A 428 19.00 4.72 2.57
N LEU A 429 17.68 4.62 2.77
CA LEU A 429 16.69 5.29 1.94
C LEU A 429 16.93 6.81 1.89
N ILE A 430 17.20 7.45 3.04
CA ILE A 430 17.56 8.88 3.10
C ILE A 430 18.81 9.17 2.28
N ALA A 431 19.91 8.44 2.51
CA ALA A 431 21.18 8.68 1.81
C ALA A 431 21.08 8.48 0.29
N ILE A 432 20.34 7.45 -0.14
CA ILE A 432 20.09 7.15 -1.56
C ILE A 432 19.19 8.23 -2.17
N TRP A 433 18.10 8.62 -1.51
CA TRP A 433 17.21 9.67 -1.99
C TRP A 433 17.89 11.04 -2.09
N MET A 434 18.73 11.39 -1.13
CA MET A 434 19.59 12.58 -1.18
C MET A 434 20.55 12.54 -2.37
N SER A 435 21.18 11.39 -2.62
CA SER A 435 22.10 11.21 -3.75
C SER A 435 21.39 11.33 -5.09
N ILE A 436 20.23 10.67 -5.24
CA ILE A 436 19.33 10.74 -6.40
C ILE A 436 18.89 12.19 -6.66
N SER A 437 18.40 12.88 -5.64
CA SER A 437 17.91 14.26 -5.74
C SER A 437 19.01 15.24 -6.16
N LEU A 438 20.21 15.12 -5.57
CA LEU A 438 21.35 15.99 -5.91
C LEU A 438 21.86 15.72 -7.32
N VAL A 439 21.97 14.45 -7.74
CA VAL A 439 22.45 14.11 -9.10
C VAL A 439 21.45 14.56 -10.17
N PHE A 440 20.14 14.39 -9.94
CA PHE A 440 19.09 14.89 -10.82
C PHE A 440 19.13 16.42 -10.97
N ASP A 441 19.03 17.17 -9.87
CA ASP A 441 19.03 18.64 -9.91
C ASP A 441 20.37 19.22 -10.40
N GLY A 442 21.49 18.55 -10.09
CA GLY A 442 22.80 18.88 -10.64
C GLY A 442 22.88 18.71 -12.16
N HIS A 443 22.35 17.61 -12.71
CA HIS A 443 22.25 17.44 -14.17
C HIS A 443 21.33 18.48 -14.82
N VAL A 444 20.21 18.81 -14.19
CA VAL A 444 19.28 19.86 -14.64
C VAL A 444 19.99 21.21 -14.76
N ARG A 445 20.78 21.60 -13.74
CA ARG A 445 21.45 22.91 -13.69
C ARG A 445 22.73 22.98 -14.51
N ASN A 446 23.46 21.86 -14.64
CA ASN A 446 24.73 21.81 -15.39
C ASN A 446 24.55 21.91 -16.93
N VAL A 447 23.32 21.97 -17.44
CA VAL A 447 23.06 22.05 -18.89
C VAL A 447 23.77 23.25 -19.55
N GLY A 448 23.83 24.40 -18.87
CA GLY A 448 24.53 25.59 -19.40
C GLY A 448 26.04 25.39 -19.57
N SER A 449 26.66 24.53 -18.76
CA SER A 449 28.11 24.30 -18.77
C SER A 449 28.57 23.31 -19.86
N LEU A 450 27.68 22.88 -20.76
CA LEU A 450 27.97 21.84 -21.77
C LEU A 450 28.51 22.39 -23.11
N GLY A 451 28.57 23.70 -23.29
CA GLY A 451 29.13 24.34 -24.50
C GLY A 451 28.25 24.19 -25.75
N LEU A 452 26.92 24.14 -25.57
CA LEU A 452 25.90 24.14 -26.62
C LEU A 452 24.79 25.13 -26.27
N ASP A 453 23.95 25.49 -27.24
CA ASP A 453 22.75 26.29 -27.01
C ASP A 453 21.90 25.72 -25.85
N ILE A 454 21.73 26.53 -24.82
CA ILE A 454 21.07 26.13 -23.58
C ILE A 454 19.58 25.83 -23.79
N PHE A 455 18.90 26.55 -24.69
CA PHE A 455 17.45 26.39 -24.90
C PHE A 455 17.13 25.04 -25.54
N PHE A 456 17.85 24.68 -26.60
CA PHE A 456 17.77 23.39 -27.27
C PHE A 456 18.24 22.25 -26.36
N THR A 457 19.41 22.40 -25.74
CA THR A 457 20.00 21.33 -24.92
C THR A 457 19.15 21.05 -23.68
N PHE A 458 18.57 22.07 -23.04
CA PHE A 458 17.62 21.90 -21.94
C PHE A 458 16.32 21.24 -22.39
N THR A 459 15.82 21.58 -23.58
CA THR A 459 14.62 20.94 -24.17
C THR A 459 14.86 19.44 -24.39
N VAL A 460 15.97 19.06 -25.02
CA VAL A 460 16.32 17.64 -25.24
C VAL A 460 16.53 16.92 -23.91
N ALA A 461 17.19 17.58 -22.95
CA ALA A 461 17.45 17.03 -21.61
C ALA A 461 16.17 16.89 -20.75
N CYS A 462 15.13 17.68 -20.98
CA CYS A 462 13.82 17.46 -20.34
C CYS A 462 12.99 16.41 -21.08
N PHE A 463 13.11 16.32 -22.40
CA PHE A 463 12.44 15.29 -23.18
C PHE A 463 12.83 13.86 -22.78
N THR A 464 13.99 13.64 -22.12
CA THR A 464 14.39 12.31 -21.63
C THR A 464 13.52 11.77 -20.48
N GLU A 465 12.67 12.58 -19.85
CA GLU A 465 11.70 12.11 -18.83
C GLU A 465 10.69 11.11 -19.43
N PHE A 466 10.04 11.47 -20.54
CA PHE A 466 9.05 10.62 -21.20
C PHE A 466 9.52 9.20 -21.57
N PRO A 467 10.68 9.00 -22.26
CA PRO A 467 11.19 7.67 -22.53
C PRO A 467 11.74 6.98 -21.27
N ALA A 468 12.25 7.72 -20.26
CA ALA A 468 12.71 7.14 -19.01
C ALA A 468 11.55 6.48 -18.25
N ASP A 469 10.44 7.20 -18.05
CA ASP A 469 9.23 6.71 -17.38
C ASP A 469 8.57 5.55 -18.15
N THR A 470 8.58 5.63 -19.47
CA THR A 470 8.08 4.57 -20.35
C THR A 470 8.92 3.29 -20.23
N VAL A 471 10.25 3.42 -20.28
CA VAL A 471 11.18 2.29 -20.12
C VAL A 471 11.04 1.69 -18.73
N LEU A 472 11.05 2.51 -17.67
CA LEU A 472 10.83 2.11 -16.29
C LEU A 472 9.55 1.27 -16.14
N THR A 473 8.42 1.78 -16.62
CA THR A 473 7.10 1.10 -16.53
C THR A 473 7.10 -0.28 -17.22
N LEU A 474 7.96 -0.51 -18.22
CA LEU A 474 8.05 -1.80 -18.94
C LEU A 474 9.00 -2.83 -18.31
N ILE A 475 9.87 -2.40 -17.39
CA ILE A 475 10.98 -3.23 -16.85
C ILE A 475 11.01 -3.34 -15.32
N LEU A 476 10.37 -2.43 -14.58
CA LEU A 476 10.36 -2.40 -13.11
C LEU A 476 9.86 -3.72 -12.49
N ASP A 477 8.78 -4.27 -13.04
CA ASP A 477 8.16 -5.53 -12.59
C ASP A 477 8.83 -6.79 -13.18
N LYS A 478 9.99 -6.64 -13.83
CA LYS A 478 10.83 -7.75 -14.31
C LYS A 478 12.17 -7.80 -13.57
N PHE A 479 12.84 -6.66 -13.48
CA PHE A 479 14.19 -6.54 -12.93
C PHE A 479 14.23 -6.26 -11.43
N GLY A 480 13.10 -5.90 -10.83
CA GLY A 480 13.01 -5.49 -9.43
C GLY A 480 13.48 -4.05 -9.19
N ARG A 481 13.20 -3.54 -8.00
CA ARG A 481 13.48 -2.16 -7.59
C ARG A 481 14.96 -1.97 -7.29
N ARG A 482 15.60 -2.95 -6.63
CA ARG A 482 16.98 -2.87 -6.13
C ARG A 482 17.99 -2.73 -7.25
N TRP A 483 17.93 -3.66 -8.21
CA TRP A 483 18.88 -3.71 -9.32
C TRP A 483 18.63 -2.63 -10.34
N LEU A 484 17.37 -2.24 -10.55
CA LEU A 484 17.08 -1.14 -11.44
C LEU A 484 17.59 0.19 -10.87
N ALA A 485 17.35 0.48 -9.58
CA ALA A 485 17.93 1.64 -8.90
C ALA A 485 19.47 1.66 -8.95
N CYS A 486 20.12 0.51 -8.67
CA CYS A 486 21.58 0.43 -8.70
C CYS A 486 22.12 0.69 -10.12
N SER A 487 21.57 -0.01 -11.11
CA SER A 487 22.09 0.04 -12.48
C SER A 487 21.85 1.40 -13.12
N SER A 488 20.67 2.00 -12.96
CA SER A 488 20.39 3.33 -13.49
C SER A 488 21.26 4.40 -12.82
N MET A 489 21.41 4.40 -11.50
CA MET A 489 22.21 5.40 -10.81
C MET A 489 23.72 5.26 -11.10
N VAL A 490 24.25 4.03 -11.18
CA VAL A 490 25.64 3.77 -11.60
C VAL A 490 25.87 4.18 -13.06
N LEU A 491 24.94 3.87 -13.97
CA LEU A 491 25.07 4.29 -15.38
C LEU A 491 25.04 5.81 -15.51
N SER A 492 24.14 6.51 -14.80
CA SER A 492 24.16 7.99 -14.73
C SER A 492 25.53 8.51 -14.29
N GLY A 493 26.11 7.89 -13.26
CA GLY A 493 27.42 8.28 -12.75
C GLY A 493 28.55 8.03 -13.75
N VAL A 494 28.57 6.86 -14.40
CA VAL A 494 29.56 6.51 -15.43
C VAL A 494 29.46 7.43 -16.64
N PHE A 495 28.26 7.69 -17.17
CA PHE A 495 28.08 8.60 -18.30
C PHE A 495 28.48 10.05 -17.97
N SER A 496 28.27 10.50 -16.73
CA SER A 496 28.77 11.79 -16.24
C SER A 496 30.29 11.88 -16.23
N LEU A 497 30.98 10.82 -15.78
CA LEU A 497 32.44 10.76 -15.82
C LEU A 497 32.98 10.66 -17.24
N LEU A 498 32.33 9.91 -18.13
CA LEU A 498 32.71 9.84 -19.56
C LEU A 498 32.57 11.21 -20.24
N ALA A 499 31.55 12.00 -19.86
CA ALA A 499 31.33 13.35 -20.39
C ALA A 499 32.46 14.35 -20.07
N THR A 500 33.30 14.10 -19.06
CA THR A 500 34.45 14.96 -18.72
C THR A 500 35.74 14.59 -19.46
N ILE A 501 35.82 13.39 -20.04
CA ILE A 501 36.98 12.90 -20.79
C ILE A 501 36.95 13.39 -22.25
N VAL A 502 35.75 13.62 -22.79
CA VAL A 502 35.55 14.11 -24.16
C VAL A 502 35.61 15.65 -24.24
N PRO A 503 35.90 16.23 -25.42
CA PRO A 503 35.81 17.67 -25.64
C PRO A 503 34.41 18.22 -25.35
N LEU A 504 34.36 19.47 -24.87
CA LEU A 504 33.13 20.22 -24.61
C LEU A 504 32.33 20.45 -25.91
N GLY A 505 31.02 20.65 -25.79
CA GLY A 505 30.08 20.68 -26.91
C GLY A 505 29.40 19.32 -27.12
N LEU A 506 29.16 18.94 -28.39
CA LEU A 506 28.21 17.89 -28.76
C LEU A 506 28.43 16.53 -28.06
N TYR A 507 29.68 16.08 -27.94
CA TYR A 507 29.99 14.78 -27.33
C TYR A 507 29.77 14.77 -25.81
N SER A 508 30.27 15.81 -25.11
CA SER A 508 30.08 15.97 -23.67
C SER A 508 28.60 16.12 -23.33
N ALA A 509 27.88 16.97 -24.07
CA ALA A 509 26.45 17.18 -23.91
C ALA A 509 25.63 15.88 -24.13
N SER A 510 25.93 15.12 -25.18
CA SER A 510 25.25 13.86 -25.46
C SER A 510 25.42 12.84 -24.33
N LEU A 511 26.64 12.69 -23.80
CA LEU A 511 26.92 11.78 -22.68
C LEU A 511 26.25 12.27 -21.38
N ALA A 512 26.25 13.58 -21.10
CA ALA A 512 25.57 14.15 -19.95
C ALA A 512 24.03 13.99 -20.02
N ILE A 513 23.43 14.08 -21.21
CA ILE A 513 21.99 13.83 -21.44
C ILE A 513 21.67 12.33 -21.28
N VAL A 514 22.51 11.43 -21.76
CA VAL A 514 22.36 9.98 -21.50
C VAL A 514 22.49 9.68 -20.00
N GLY A 515 23.39 10.36 -19.29
CA GLY A 515 23.45 10.32 -17.83
C GLY A 515 22.13 10.75 -17.19
N ARG A 516 21.59 11.90 -17.62
CA ARG A 516 20.29 12.42 -17.15
C ARG A 516 19.13 11.44 -17.39
N PHE A 517 19.06 10.81 -18.56
CA PHE A 517 18.07 9.77 -18.84
C PHE A 517 18.10 8.64 -17.80
N PHE A 518 19.28 8.21 -17.34
CA PHE A 518 19.39 7.17 -16.32
C PHE A 518 19.06 7.67 -14.90
N VAL A 519 19.40 8.90 -14.50
CA VAL A 519 18.94 9.41 -13.18
C VAL A 519 17.43 9.63 -13.14
N ASN A 520 16.77 9.99 -14.25
CA ASN A 520 15.30 10.08 -14.32
C ASN A 520 14.62 8.74 -13.96
N ILE A 521 15.15 7.62 -14.47
CA ILE A 521 14.71 6.26 -14.07
C ILE A 521 14.91 6.06 -12.56
N SER A 522 16.07 6.44 -12.03
CA SER A 522 16.41 6.31 -10.60
C SER A 522 15.49 7.15 -9.70
N TYR A 523 15.13 8.36 -10.15
CA TYR A 523 14.31 9.32 -9.41
C TYR A 523 12.90 8.79 -9.17
N ASN A 524 12.26 8.26 -10.21
CA ASN A 524 10.95 7.64 -10.10
C ASN A 524 10.96 6.37 -9.21
N ILE A 525 12.03 5.55 -9.29
CA ILE A 525 12.17 4.38 -8.41
C ILE A 525 12.33 4.80 -6.94
N GLY A 526 13.12 5.86 -6.66
CA GLY A 526 13.41 6.28 -5.28
C GLY A 526 12.17 6.57 -4.44
N LEU A 527 11.17 7.24 -5.03
CA LEU A 527 9.89 7.52 -4.38
C LEU A 527 9.08 6.23 -4.12
N GLN A 528 8.96 5.38 -5.14
CA GLN A 528 8.24 4.11 -5.05
C GLN A 528 8.87 3.16 -4.01
N TYR A 529 10.20 3.08 -3.99
CA TYR A 529 10.96 2.15 -3.16
C TYR A 529 10.83 2.50 -1.67
N ALA A 530 10.78 3.80 -1.32
CA ALA A 530 10.47 4.24 0.03
C ALA A 530 9.02 3.89 0.45
N ALA A 531 8.06 4.00 -0.48
CA ALA A 531 6.67 3.61 -0.20
C ALA A 531 6.50 2.09 -0.04
N GLU A 532 7.25 1.28 -0.79
CA GLU A 532 7.17 -0.19 -0.70
C GLU A 532 7.88 -0.75 0.55
N ILE A 533 9.00 -0.15 0.98
CA ILE A 533 9.76 -0.62 2.17
C ILE A 533 9.14 -0.16 3.50
N LEU A 534 8.52 1.02 3.57
CA LEU A 534 8.09 1.57 4.86
C LEU A 534 6.77 0.94 5.36
N PRO A 535 6.67 0.59 6.67
CA PRO A 535 5.46 0.02 7.27
C PRO A 535 4.22 0.90 7.13
N THR A 536 3.07 0.31 6.79
CA THR A 536 1.81 1.03 6.54
C THR A 536 1.47 2.03 7.65
N VAL A 537 1.64 1.66 8.93
CA VAL A 537 1.37 2.53 10.11
C VAL A 537 2.10 3.88 10.12
N VAL A 538 3.25 4.00 9.44
CA VAL A 538 4.06 5.24 9.37
C VAL A 538 4.46 5.63 7.95
N ARG A 539 4.09 4.85 6.92
CA ARG A 539 4.52 4.98 5.52
C ARG A 539 4.37 6.40 4.99
N ALA A 540 3.19 7.00 5.11
CA ALA A 540 2.93 8.33 4.56
C ALA A 540 3.84 9.41 5.18
N GLN A 541 4.01 9.39 6.50
CA GLN A 541 4.88 10.34 7.20
C GLN A 541 6.37 10.08 6.89
N GLY A 542 6.77 8.81 6.81
CA GLY A 542 8.15 8.41 6.51
C GLY A 542 8.58 8.74 5.08
N VAL A 543 7.71 8.51 4.09
CA VAL A 543 7.95 8.92 2.69
C VAL A 543 8.07 10.45 2.61
N ALA A 544 7.18 11.20 3.25
CA ALA A 544 7.27 12.67 3.29
C ALA A 544 8.57 13.16 3.95
N PHE A 545 9.01 12.52 5.03
CA PHE A 545 10.27 12.84 5.70
C PHE A 545 11.50 12.56 4.82
N ILE A 546 11.56 11.39 4.17
CA ILE A 546 12.61 11.06 3.19
C ILE A 546 12.60 12.09 2.06
N HIS A 547 11.42 12.44 1.53
CA HIS A 547 11.28 13.40 0.45
C HIS A 547 11.88 14.78 0.80
N ILE A 548 11.57 15.29 2.01
CA ILE A 548 12.15 16.54 2.54
C ILE A 548 13.68 16.47 2.67
N MET A 549 14.26 15.33 3.04
CA MET A 549 15.73 15.16 3.05
C MET A 549 16.32 15.31 1.64
N GLY A 550 15.57 14.93 0.58
CA GLY A 550 15.94 15.21 -0.81
C GLY A 550 16.14 16.70 -1.07
N TYR A 551 15.25 17.56 -0.57
CA TYR A 551 15.39 19.02 -0.69
C TYR A 551 16.59 19.56 0.10
N VAL A 552 16.96 18.94 1.22
CA VAL A 552 18.22 19.29 1.92
C VAL A 552 19.43 19.00 1.02
N ALA A 553 19.37 17.98 0.16
CA ALA A 553 20.40 17.71 -0.82
C ALA A 553 20.35 18.68 -2.03
N THR A 554 19.16 19.04 -2.54
CA THR A 554 19.05 19.98 -3.68
C THR A 554 19.43 21.42 -3.31
N ILE A 555 19.39 21.81 -2.04
CA ILE A 555 20.02 23.07 -1.56
C ILE A 555 21.50 23.15 -1.95
N ILE A 556 22.21 22.01 -2.01
CA ILE A 556 23.64 21.91 -2.31
C ILE A 556 23.91 21.84 -3.82
N ALA A 557 22.98 21.34 -4.63
CA ALA A 557 23.19 21.14 -6.08
C ALA A 557 23.57 22.42 -6.86
N PRO A 558 22.97 23.61 -6.62
CA PRO A 558 23.46 24.87 -7.19
C PRO A 558 24.93 25.18 -6.90
N PHE A 559 25.46 24.78 -5.72
CA PHE A 559 26.87 24.94 -5.35
C PHE A 559 27.77 23.93 -6.05
N VAL A 560 27.30 22.72 -6.32
CA VAL A 560 28.04 21.73 -7.12
C VAL A 560 28.23 22.24 -8.55
N VAL A 561 27.19 22.83 -9.15
CA VAL A 561 27.31 23.44 -10.49
C VAL A 561 28.12 24.74 -10.48
N TYR A 562 28.08 25.52 -9.41
CA TYR A 562 28.93 26.72 -9.25
C TYR A 562 30.44 26.44 -9.38
N LEU A 563 30.89 25.20 -9.11
CA LEU A 563 32.28 24.77 -9.31
C LEU A 563 32.73 24.80 -10.78
N ALA A 564 31.80 24.89 -11.74
CA ALA A 564 32.12 25.12 -13.15
C ALA A 564 32.98 26.39 -13.36
N ASN A 565 32.81 27.42 -12.52
CA ASN A 565 33.61 28.64 -12.52
C ASN A 565 35.09 28.42 -12.14
N ILE A 566 35.40 27.28 -11.50
CA ILE A 566 36.77 26.87 -11.16
C ILE A 566 37.29 25.89 -12.23
N SER A 567 36.47 24.92 -12.62
CA SER A 567 36.72 24.04 -13.76
C SER A 567 35.41 23.41 -14.25
N PRO A 568 35.12 23.43 -15.57
CA PRO A 568 33.87 22.92 -16.13
C PRO A 568 33.68 21.40 -15.92
N MET A 569 34.74 20.67 -15.58
CA MET A 569 34.67 19.23 -15.31
C MET A 569 34.16 18.91 -13.89
N LEU A 570 34.35 19.81 -12.92
CA LEU A 570 34.11 19.51 -11.50
C LEU A 570 32.66 19.12 -11.17
N PRO A 571 31.61 19.77 -11.71
CA PRO A 571 30.24 19.36 -11.43
C PRO A 571 29.99 17.91 -11.86
N LEU A 572 30.33 17.55 -13.11
CA LEU A 572 30.13 16.20 -13.64
C LEU A 572 30.99 15.14 -12.95
N VAL A 573 32.18 15.49 -12.45
CA VAL A 573 32.98 14.58 -11.59
C VAL A 573 32.25 14.29 -10.28
N ILE A 574 31.73 15.32 -9.59
CA ILE A 574 31.05 15.15 -8.30
C ILE A 574 29.73 14.39 -8.47
N LEU A 575 28.92 14.77 -9.46
CA LEU A 575 27.67 14.07 -9.81
C LEU A 575 27.95 12.61 -10.23
N GLY A 576 29.04 12.39 -10.97
CA GLY A 576 29.51 11.08 -11.40
C GLY A 576 29.86 10.15 -10.24
N LEU A 577 30.72 10.62 -9.34
CA LEU A 577 31.14 9.87 -8.14
C LEU A 577 29.97 9.63 -7.18
N LEU A 578 29.11 10.64 -6.96
CA LEU A 578 27.93 10.51 -6.10
C LEU A 578 26.90 9.54 -6.69
N GLY A 579 26.73 9.50 -8.01
CA GLY A 579 25.85 8.54 -8.69
C GLY A 579 26.34 7.10 -8.52
N ILE A 580 27.63 6.84 -8.72
CA ILE A 580 28.20 5.52 -8.50
C ILE A 580 28.07 5.10 -7.02
N ALA A 581 28.38 6.00 -6.08
CA ALA A 581 28.26 5.71 -4.65
C ALA A 581 26.80 5.45 -4.22
N GLY A 582 25.85 6.30 -4.64
CA GLY A 582 24.43 6.17 -4.35
C GLY A 582 23.80 4.90 -4.94
N GLY A 583 24.19 4.54 -6.16
CA GLY A 583 23.76 3.29 -6.80
C GLY A 583 24.30 2.04 -6.10
N LEU A 584 25.58 2.04 -5.72
CA LEU A 584 26.15 0.93 -4.95
C LEU A 584 25.53 0.80 -3.54
N LEU A 585 25.12 1.91 -2.92
CA LEU A 585 24.37 1.88 -1.67
C LEU A 585 22.98 1.25 -1.81
N SER A 586 22.32 1.34 -2.98
CA SER A 586 20.99 0.75 -3.17
C SER A 586 21.00 -0.78 -3.19
N LEU A 587 22.15 -1.42 -3.42
CA LEU A 587 22.33 -2.87 -3.26
C LEU A 587 22.23 -3.33 -1.78
N LEU A 588 22.36 -2.40 -0.82
CA LEU A 588 22.21 -2.68 0.61
C LEU A 588 20.75 -2.61 1.10
N LEU A 589 19.82 -2.18 0.25
CA LEU A 589 18.38 -2.24 0.50
C LEU A 589 17.82 -3.63 0.14
N PRO A 590 16.68 -4.03 0.72
CA PRO A 590 15.97 -5.25 0.35
C PRO A 590 15.18 -5.07 -0.95
N GLU A 591 15.09 -6.11 -1.77
CA GLU A 591 14.20 -6.15 -2.94
C GLU A 591 12.72 -6.27 -2.50
N THR A 592 11.84 -5.57 -3.22
CA THR A 592 10.39 -5.46 -2.93
C THR A 592 9.51 -6.17 -3.96
N LEU A 593 10.05 -6.57 -5.12
CA LEU A 593 9.30 -7.33 -6.13
C LEU A 593 8.76 -8.65 -5.54
N ASP A 594 7.48 -8.92 -5.80
CA ASP A 594 6.74 -10.11 -5.34
C ASP A 594 6.73 -10.35 -3.81
N HIS A 595 6.99 -9.31 -3.02
CA HIS A 595 6.89 -9.33 -1.55
C HIS A 595 5.72 -8.47 -1.04
N ASP A 596 5.01 -8.97 -0.02
CA ASP A 596 3.92 -8.23 0.62
C ASP A 596 4.43 -6.99 1.37
N LEU A 597 3.68 -5.90 1.25
CA LEU A 597 3.99 -4.62 1.90
C LEU A 597 3.94 -4.77 3.45
N PRO A 598 4.97 -4.32 4.19
CA PRO A 598 4.97 -4.40 5.65
C PRO A 598 3.84 -3.53 6.23
N GLN A 599 3.08 -4.08 7.18
CA GLN A 599 1.95 -3.39 7.80
C GLN A 599 2.37 -2.76 9.13
N THR A 600 3.02 -3.55 9.99
CA THR A 600 3.48 -3.15 11.33
C THR A 600 4.97 -2.76 11.35
N LEU A 601 5.40 -2.08 12.42
CA LEU A 601 6.84 -1.81 12.65
C LEU A 601 7.66 -3.10 12.82
N GLY A 602 7.05 -4.19 13.31
CA GLY A 602 7.71 -5.51 13.40
C GLY A 602 7.98 -6.09 12.02
N ASP A 603 6.98 -6.06 11.14
CA ASP A 603 7.12 -6.50 9.75
C ASP A 603 8.24 -5.72 9.03
N GLY A 604 8.34 -4.41 9.29
CA GLY A 604 9.39 -3.55 8.74
C GLY A 604 10.81 -3.85 9.25
N GLU A 605 10.95 -4.35 10.48
CA GLU A 605 12.24 -4.84 11.00
C GLU A 605 12.62 -6.16 10.31
N GLU A 606 11.65 -7.04 10.06
CA GLU A 606 11.87 -8.35 9.44
C GLU A 606 11.98 -8.29 7.91
N PHE A 607 11.47 -7.23 7.28
CA PHE A 607 11.43 -7.07 5.83
C PHE A 607 12.79 -7.30 5.17
N GLY A 608 12.81 -8.14 4.13
CA GLY A 608 14.01 -8.56 3.40
C GLY A 608 15.08 -9.27 4.24
N ARG A 609 14.77 -9.84 5.41
CA ARG A 609 15.72 -10.69 6.14
C ARG A 609 16.00 -11.97 5.35
N GLY A 610 17.28 -12.32 5.23
CA GLY A 610 17.74 -13.49 4.47
C GLY A 610 18.07 -13.21 3.01
N GLN A 611 17.62 -12.09 2.43
CA GLN A 611 18.02 -11.70 1.07
C GLN A 611 19.53 -11.39 1.02
N SER A 612 20.21 -11.92 0.01
CA SER A 612 21.56 -11.55 -0.37
C SER A 612 21.58 -10.22 -1.13
N ILE A 613 22.73 -9.54 -1.07
CA ILE A 613 23.04 -8.34 -1.88
C ILE A 613 23.00 -8.67 -3.38
N TRP A 614 23.28 -9.94 -3.74
CA TRP A 614 23.37 -10.40 -5.13
C TRP A 614 22.10 -11.04 -5.68
N ASP A 615 21.01 -11.09 -4.91
CA ASP A 615 19.76 -11.70 -5.36
C ASP A 615 19.12 -10.85 -6.47
N PHE A 616 18.92 -11.44 -7.64
CA PHE A 616 18.46 -10.76 -8.85
C PHE A 616 17.23 -11.50 -9.39
N PRO A 617 16.03 -10.88 -9.45
CA PRO A 617 14.79 -11.60 -9.74
C PRO A 617 14.79 -12.43 -11.04
N CYS A 618 15.45 -11.97 -12.11
CA CYS A 618 15.54 -12.72 -13.37
C CYS A 618 16.61 -13.82 -13.42
N LEU A 619 17.54 -13.87 -12.44
CA LEU A 619 18.67 -14.81 -12.38
C LEU A 619 18.59 -15.74 -11.17
N ALA A 620 17.72 -15.42 -10.20
CA ALA A 620 17.16 -16.42 -9.32
C ALA A 620 16.69 -17.58 -10.19
N LYS A 621 17.27 -18.77 -9.98
CA LYS A 621 16.60 -19.98 -10.44
C LYS A 621 15.18 -19.88 -9.92
N LYS A 622 14.19 -20.16 -10.78
CA LYS A 622 13.06 -20.93 -10.27
C LYS A 622 13.65 -22.25 -9.81
N ILE A 623 13.99 -22.29 -8.53
CA ILE A 623 14.11 -23.52 -7.78
C ILE A 623 12.74 -24.16 -7.97
N ASP A 624 12.68 -25.36 -8.55
CA ASP A 624 11.46 -26.15 -8.47
C ASP A 624 11.21 -26.32 -6.96
N GLU A 625 10.17 -25.67 -6.43
CA GLU A 625 9.88 -25.52 -4.98
C GLU A 625 9.52 -26.85 -4.28
N VAL A 626 9.88 -27.98 -4.88
CA VAL A 626 9.62 -29.34 -4.45
C VAL A 626 10.79 -29.92 -3.64
N ASP A 627 12.04 -29.56 -3.95
CA ASP A 627 13.23 -30.24 -3.37
C ASP A 627 13.88 -29.51 -2.17
N ASP A 628 13.67 -28.20 -1.97
CA ASP A 628 14.34 -27.40 -0.91
C ASP A 628 13.44 -27.05 0.31
N MET A 629 12.18 -27.52 0.36
CA MET A 629 11.30 -27.35 1.55
C MET A 629 11.63 -28.33 2.71
N GLU A 630 12.73 -29.07 2.64
CA GLU A 630 13.11 -30.05 3.67
C GLU A 630 14.14 -29.53 4.70
N GLN A 631 14.74 -28.35 4.50
CA GLN A 631 15.81 -27.85 5.38
C GLN A 631 15.65 -26.39 5.81
N ARG A 632 14.65 -26.11 6.66
CA ARG A 632 14.63 -24.93 7.55
C ARG A 632 14.46 -25.33 9.01
N PRO A 633 15.55 -25.69 9.72
CA PRO A 633 15.51 -25.87 11.17
C PRO A 633 15.46 -24.52 11.90
N GLN A 634 14.88 -24.54 13.10
CA GLN A 634 14.97 -23.46 14.08
C GLN A 634 16.45 -23.15 14.44
N TYR A 635 16.74 -21.87 14.72
CA TYR A 635 17.97 -21.32 15.34
C TYR A 635 19.35 -21.93 14.98
N PHE A 636 20.22 -21.11 14.33
CA PHE A 636 21.71 -21.13 14.39
C PHE A 636 22.43 -22.51 14.51
N VAL A 637 23.33 -22.87 13.59
CA VAL A 637 24.74 -22.40 13.66
C VAL A 637 25.46 -22.56 12.31
N ARG A 638 26.40 -21.63 12.09
CA ARG A 638 27.33 -21.50 10.96
C ARG A 638 28.32 -22.67 10.84
N SER A 639 28.59 -23.13 9.61
CA SER A 639 29.88 -23.73 9.25
C SER A 639 30.29 -23.38 7.82
N THR A 640 31.58 -23.14 7.62
CA THR A 640 32.20 -22.72 6.34
C THR A 640 33.09 -23.84 5.80
N GLN A 641 33.12 -24.06 4.48
CA GLN A 641 34.33 -24.02 3.64
C GLN A 641 34.24 -24.84 2.34
N ASN A 642 35.06 -24.41 1.35
CA ASN A 642 35.54 -25.11 0.15
C ASN A 642 34.50 -25.45 -0.94
N GLY A 643 34.81 -25.33 -2.24
CA GLY A 643 36.04 -24.87 -2.89
C GLY A 643 36.35 -25.67 -4.16
N ALA A 644 36.74 -24.97 -5.24
CA ALA A 644 37.06 -25.50 -6.58
C ALA A 644 35.87 -26.11 -7.38
N SER A 645 35.73 -26.06 -8.71
CA SER A 645 36.17 -25.23 -9.87
C SER A 645 36.38 -26.14 -11.10
N LEU A 646 36.47 -25.54 -12.29
CA LEU A 646 36.88 -26.14 -13.59
C LEU A 646 35.75 -26.89 -14.34
N ARG A 647 35.22 -26.35 -15.45
CA ARG A 647 35.77 -26.27 -16.84
C ARG A 647 35.66 -27.59 -17.61
N ALA A 648 35.52 -27.66 -18.94
CA ALA A 648 35.01 -26.73 -19.98
C ALA A 648 35.14 -27.43 -21.35
N SER A 649 34.21 -27.18 -22.29
CA SER A 649 34.45 -27.17 -23.76
C SER A 649 33.17 -26.64 -24.44
N THR A 650 33.08 -25.51 -25.15
CA THR A 650 33.78 -24.99 -26.35
C THR A 650 33.54 -25.81 -27.63
N ARG A 651 33.27 -25.25 -28.82
CA ARG A 651 32.78 -23.92 -29.30
C ARG A 651 32.48 -24.05 -30.81
N GLY A 652 31.65 -23.19 -31.40
CA GLY A 652 31.49 -23.07 -32.86
C GLY A 652 30.11 -22.52 -33.26
N LEU A 653 29.89 -21.19 -33.28
CA LEU A 653 30.09 -20.28 -34.45
C LEU A 653 28.99 -20.52 -35.53
N TYR A 654 28.14 -19.56 -35.93
CA TYR A 654 28.26 -18.09 -35.96
C TYR A 654 26.98 -17.35 -35.52
N ASN A 655 27.14 -16.06 -35.20
CA ASN A 655 26.12 -15.00 -35.05
C ASN A 655 26.66 -13.79 -35.89
N PRO A 656 25.94 -12.67 -36.16
CA PRO A 656 24.62 -12.28 -35.67
C PRO A 656 23.67 -11.62 -36.71
N LEU A 657 22.53 -11.12 -36.20
CA LEU A 657 21.55 -10.14 -36.72
C LEU A 657 20.20 -10.71 -37.17
N ASN A 658 19.16 -10.16 -36.54
CA ASN A 658 17.72 -10.29 -36.81
C ASN A 658 17.09 -11.69 -36.75
N THR A 659 16.27 -11.92 -35.72
CA THR A 659 14.82 -12.09 -35.97
C THR A 659 13.95 -11.72 -34.77
N CYS A 660 12.91 -10.93 -35.06
CA CYS A 660 11.68 -10.90 -34.29
C CYS A 660 10.76 -12.05 -34.79
N LEU A 661 9.68 -12.33 -34.06
CA LEU A 661 8.57 -13.26 -34.40
C LEU A 661 8.83 -14.77 -34.18
N THR A 662 7.72 -15.46 -33.90
CA THR A 662 7.52 -16.91 -33.73
C THR A 662 8.20 -17.61 -32.54
N HIS A 663 7.51 -17.63 -31.39
CA HIS A 663 6.99 -18.90 -30.86
C HIS A 663 5.74 -18.66 -30.00
N SER A 664 4.58 -18.60 -30.66
CA SER A 664 3.36 -19.09 -30.01
C SER A 664 3.41 -20.63 -30.06
N ILE A 665 2.74 -21.31 -29.13
CA ILE A 665 2.81 -22.76 -28.92
C ILE A 665 4.18 -23.22 -28.39
N TYR A 666 4.36 -23.10 -27.07
CA TYR A 666 4.56 -24.28 -26.18
C TYR A 666 4.17 -23.89 -24.75
N VAL A 667 2.89 -23.52 -24.57
CA VAL A 667 2.27 -23.56 -23.24
C VAL A 667 2.05 -25.04 -22.91
N TRP A 668 3.03 -25.65 -22.22
CA TRP A 668 2.79 -26.94 -21.59
C TRP A 668 2.30 -26.71 -20.17
N PHE A 669 1.03 -27.05 -19.96
CA PHE A 669 0.37 -26.96 -18.67
C PHE A 669 1.13 -27.82 -17.65
N ARG A 670 1.72 -27.20 -16.62
CA ARG A 670 1.87 -27.87 -15.32
C ARG A 670 0.52 -27.74 -14.57
N SER A 671 -0.51 -28.32 -15.18
CA SER A 671 -1.74 -28.65 -14.45
C SER A 671 -1.35 -29.52 -13.27
N TYR A 672 -2.01 -29.35 -12.13
CA TYR A 672 -2.17 -30.49 -11.24
C TYR A 672 -2.83 -31.61 -12.06
N PRO A 673 -2.21 -32.78 -12.28
CA PRO A 673 -2.97 -33.94 -12.69
C PRO A 673 -3.98 -34.17 -11.58
N LEU A 674 -5.27 -34.15 -11.91
CA LEU A 674 -6.33 -34.60 -11.01
C LEU A 674 -6.09 -36.09 -10.76
N LEU A 675 -5.33 -36.41 -9.70
CA LEU A 675 -5.01 -37.79 -9.31
C LEU A 675 -6.29 -38.58 -8.98
N TRP A 676 -7.34 -37.87 -8.57
CA TRP A 676 -8.65 -38.41 -8.26
C TRP A 676 -9.72 -37.59 -8.99
N SER A 677 -10.72 -38.28 -9.53
CA SER A 677 -11.92 -37.66 -10.08
C SER A 677 -12.78 -37.03 -8.97
N ASP A 678 -13.60 -36.04 -9.32
CA ASP A 678 -14.64 -35.54 -8.42
C ASP A 678 -15.75 -36.59 -8.33
N ASP A 679 -15.83 -37.31 -7.21
CA ASP A 679 -16.88 -38.29 -6.97
C ASP A 679 -18.15 -37.60 -6.46
N ASP A 680 -18.73 -36.79 -7.34
CA ASP A 680 -20.02 -36.11 -7.17
C ASP A 680 -21.14 -37.11 -6.84
N ARG A 681 -21.03 -38.34 -7.35
CA ARG A 681 -22.03 -39.39 -7.12
C ARG A 681 -22.02 -39.80 -5.65
N HIS A 682 -20.86 -40.19 -5.13
CA HIS A 682 -20.71 -40.53 -3.72
C HIS A 682 -21.13 -39.34 -2.84
N PHE A 683 -20.66 -38.12 -3.14
CA PHE A 683 -21.05 -36.93 -2.39
C PHE A 683 -22.57 -36.74 -2.29
N ASN A 684 -23.29 -36.90 -3.41
CA ASN A 684 -24.75 -36.77 -3.45
C ASN A 684 -25.48 -37.90 -2.71
N GLU A 685 -24.99 -39.14 -2.82
CA GLU A 685 -25.53 -40.30 -2.08
C GLU A 685 -25.35 -40.10 -0.56
N THR A 686 -24.15 -39.70 -0.12
CA THR A 686 -23.85 -39.34 1.28
C THR A 686 -24.71 -38.18 1.79
N LEU A 687 -24.78 -37.07 1.04
CA LEU A 687 -25.54 -35.89 1.44
C LEU A 687 -27.05 -36.20 1.55
N THR A 688 -27.60 -37.02 0.64
CA THR A 688 -29.01 -37.46 0.69
C THR A 688 -29.29 -38.36 1.90
N ALA A 689 -28.32 -39.17 2.33
CA ALA A 689 -28.46 -39.96 3.54
C ALA A 689 -28.52 -39.05 4.80
N ILE A 690 -27.66 -38.02 4.86
CA ILE A 690 -27.50 -37.15 6.04
C ILE A 690 -28.59 -36.06 6.14
N MET A 691 -29.06 -35.51 5.00
CA MET A 691 -30.02 -34.41 4.93
C MET A 691 -31.46 -34.83 5.29
N ARG A 692 -31.66 -35.15 6.57
CA ARG A 692 -32.94 -35.41 7.24
C ARG A 692 -32.94 -34.71 8.61
N PRO A 693 -34.12 -34.44 9.22
CA PRO A 693 -34.18 -33.93 10.58
C PRO A 693 -33.52 -34.92 11.55
N ARG A 694 -32.53 -34.46 12.29
CA ARG A 694 -31.59 -35.28 13.08
C ARG A 694 -31.22 -34.60 14.40
N VAL A 695 -32.21 -34.02 15.07
CA VAL A 695 -32.09 -33.54 16.45
C VAL A 695 -31.67 -34.70 17.36
N VAL A 696 -30.74 -34.46 18.28
CA VAL A 696 -30.24 -35.47 19.23
C VAL A 696 -31.39 -36.25 19.89
N GLY A 697 -31.26 -37.57 19.93
CA GLY A 697 -32.28 -38.50 20.45
C GLY A 697 -33.38 -38.92 19.47
N SER A 698 -33.59 -38.19 18.37
CA SER A 698 -34.56 -38.58 17.32
C SER A 698 -34.15 -39.85 16.57
N ASP A 699 -35.08 -40.47 15.84
CA ASP A 699 -34.76 -41.64 15.02
C ASP A 699 -33.92 -41.28 13.79
N GLY A 700 -34.18 -40.11 13.14
CA GLY A 700 -33.33 -39.61 12.06
C GLY A 700 -31.88 -39.37 12.49
N HIS A 701 -31.66 -38.92 13.73
CA HIS A 701 -30.33 -38.81 14.33
C HIS A 701 -29.65 -40.18 14.49
N LYS A 702 -30.36 -41.20 14.97
CA LYS A 702 -29.84 -42.57 15.06
C LYS A 702 -29.53 -43.12 13.68
N GLU A 703 -30.38 -42.90 12.68
CA GLU A 703 -30.17 -43.35 11.30
C GLU A 703 -28.89 -42.75 10.70
N VAL A 704 -28.70 -41.43 10.81
CA VAL A 704 -27.49 -40.73 10.34
C VAL A 704 -26.25 -41.24 11.07
N ARG A 705 -26.32 -41.43 12.40
CA ARG A 705 -25.22 -42.00 13.18
C ARG A 705 -24.81 -43.41 12.70
N HIS A 706 -25.79 -44.28 12.43
CA HIS A 706 -25.52 -45.62 11.89
C HIS A 706 -24.96 -45.57 10.46
N PHE A 707 -25.47 -44.65 9.63
CA PHE A 707 -24.96 -44.44 8.27
C PHE A 707 -23.48 -44.02 8.28
N ILE A 708 -23.11 -42.97 9.02
CA ILE A 708 -21.71 -42.51 9.15
C ILE A 708 -20.82 -43.64 9.71
N THR A 709 -21.30 -44.35 10.74
CA THR A 709 -20.60 -45.49 11.35
C THR A 709 -20.32 -46.62 10.34
N ASN A 710 -21.27 -46.89 9.44
CA ASN A 710 -21.12 -47.94 8.43
C ASN A 710 -20.20 -47.49 7.28
N GLU A 711 -20.36 -46.27 6.78
CA GLU A 711 -19.50 -45.72 5.72
C GLU A 711 -18.03 -45.71 6.16
N LEU A 712 -17.72 -45.25 7.38
CA LEU A 712 -16.35 -45.29 7.92
C LEU A 712 -15.76 -46.71 7.97
N LYS A 713 -16.58 -47.73 8.31
CA LYS A 713 -16.16 -49.14 8.31
C LYS A 713 -15.94 -49.68 6.90
N GLU A 714 -16.80 -49.34 5.94
CA GLU A 714 -16.66 -49.71 4.53
C GLU A 714 -15.43 -49.03 3.88
N LEU A 715 -15.09 -47.83 4.34
CA LEU A 715 -13.85 -47.12 4.01
C LEU A 715 -12.60 -47.68 4.72
N GLY A 716 -12.75 -48.61 5.66
CA GLY A 716 -11.63 -49.29 6.32
C GLY A 716 -10.99 -48.51 7.49
N PHE A 717 -11.67 -47.51 8.03
CA PHE A 717 -11.27 -46.79 9.25
C PHE A 717 -11.55 -47.66 10.50
N HIS A 718 -10.74 -47.50 11.54
CA HIS A 718 -11.08 -47.98 12.88
C HIS A 718 -12.13 -47.04 13.47
N VAL A 719 -13.30 -47.55 13.85
CA VAL A 719 -14.40 -46.70 14.36
C VAL A 719 -14.54 -46.86 15.87
N GLU A 720 -14.32 -45.76 16.58
CA GLU A 720 -14.57 -45.61 18.00
C GLU A 720 -15.79 -44.71 18.24
N THR A 721 -16.45 -44.88 19.39
CA THR A 721 -17.62 -44.10 19.78
C THR A 721 -17.46 -43.57 21.20
N ASP A 722 -17.83 -42.32 21.42
CA ASP A 722 -17.82 -41.68 22.73
C ASP A 722 -19.25 -41.39 23.20
N GLU A 723 -19.83 -42.34 23.94
CA GLU A 723 -21.21 -42.29 24.43
C GLU A 723 -21.29 -41.75 25.86
N PHE A 724 -22.16 -40.76 26.07
CA PHE A 724 -22.47 -40.19 27.38
C PHE A 724 -23.93 -39.72 27.45
N SER A 725 -24.44 -39.44 28.65
CA SER A 725 -25.80 -38.89 28.81
C SER A 725 -25.77 -37.63 29.67
N GLN A 726 -26.57 -36.64 29.27
CA GLN A 726 -26.66 -35.35 29.94
C GLN A 726 -28.09 -34.81 29.89
N ILE A 727 -28.47 -34.05 30.91
CA ILE A 727 -29.76 -33.35 30.97
C ILE A 727 -29.64 -32.04 30.19
N VAL A 728 -30.47 -31.87 29.17
CA VAL A 728 -30.58 -30.68 28.33
C VAL A 728 -31.83 -29.85 28.66
N PRO A 729 -31.85 -28.56 28.32
CA PRO A 729 -33.09 -27.78 28.29
C PRO A 729 -34.15 -28.41 27.39
N VAL A 730 -35.43 -28.24 27.75
CA VAL A 730 -36.62 -28.70 27.01
C VAL A 730 -36.79 -30.22 26.91
N LEU A 731 -35.81 -30.97 26.38
CA LEU A 731 -35.95 -32.40 26.03
C LEU A 731 -35.55 -33.38 27.17
N GLY A 732 -34.98 -32.89 28.28
CA GLY A 732 -34.68 -33.72 29.45
C GLY A 732 -33.36 -34.50 29.30
N ASN A 733 -33.32 -35.77 29.73
CA ASN A 733 -32.09 -36.57 29.68
C ASN A 733 -31.90 -37.19 28.28
N LEU A 734 -30.89 -36.74 27.55
CA LEU A 734 -30.50 -37.27 26.24
C LEU A 734 -29.17 -38.04 26.31
N THR A 735 -28.98 -38.93 25.35
CA THR A 735 -27.75 -39.70 25.16
C THR A 735 -27.07 -39.25 23.87
N PHE A 736 -25.85 -38.74 24.02
CA PHE A 736 -24.97 -38.23 22.98
C PHE A 736 -23.90 -39.28 22.65
N VAL A 737 -23.48 -39.36 21.39
CA VAL A 737 -22.47 -40.29 20.88
C VAL A 737 -21.63 -39.59 19.81
N ASN A 738 -20.44 -39.13 20.16
CA ASN A 738 -19.47 -38.69 19.14
C ASN A 738 -18.95 -39.92 18.37
N LEU A 739 -18.71 -39.78 17.06
CA LEU A 739 -18.08 -40.83 16.24
C LEU A 739 -16.66 -40.44 15.86
N LEU A 740 -15.71 -41.36 16.02
CA LEU A 740 -14.32 -41.18 15.60
C LEU A 740 -13.96 -42.25 14.57
N GLY A 741 -13.61 -41.85 13.36
CA GLY A 741 -13.01 -42.72 12.34
C GLY A 741 -11.50 -42.49 12.27
N ILE A 742 -10.70 -43.51 12.59
CA ILE A 742 -9.25 -43.38 12.75
C ILE A 742 -8.48 -44.28 11.77
N ILE A 743 -7.48 -43.72 11.10
CA ILE A 743 -6.39 -44.46 10.46
C ILE A 743 -5.11 -44.23 11.27
N ASN A 744 -4.37 -45.32 11.52
CA ASN A 744 -3.18 -45.40 12.38
C ASN A 744 -3.47 -44.98 13.84
N PRO A 745 -4.31 -45.72 14.61
CA PRO A 745 -4.67 -45.38 15.99
C PRO A 745 -3.47 -45.34 16.96
N GLU A 746 -2.38 -46.04 16.62
CA GLU A 746 -1.13 -46.07 17.38
C GLU A 746 -0.12 -44.98 16.97
N ALA A 747 -0.47 -44.06 16.05
CA ALA A 747 0.46 -43.03 15.56
C ALA A 747 0.84 -42.00 16.64
N SER A 748 2.06 -41.45 16.60
CA SER A 748 2.50 -40.49 17.63
C SER A 748 1.64 -39.23 17.67
N ASP A 749 1.21 -38.75 16.50
CA ASP A 749 0.42 -37.52 16.33
C ASP A 749 -0.71 -37.71 15.29
N PHE A 750 -1.70 -36.81 15.30
CA PHE A 750 -2.91 -36.88 14.49
C PHE A 750 -3.25 -35.55 13.82
N LEU A 751 -3.62 -35.65 12.54
CA LEU A 751 -4.45 -34.66 11.87
C LEU A 751 -5.92 -34.99 12.20
N ALA A 752 -6.60 -34.11 12.94
CA ALA A 752 -8.02 -34.25 13.24
C ALA A 752 -8.85 -33.39 12.28
N LEU A 753 -9.79 -33.99 11.55
CA LEU A 753 -10.78 -33.30 10.74
C LEU A 753 -12.14 -33.48 11.40
N ALA A 754 -12.85 -32.40 11.66
CA ALA A 754 -14.05 -32.41 12.49
C ALA A 754 -15.22 -31.64 11.86
N CYS A 755 -16.43 -32.06 12.21
CA CYS A 755 -17.69 -31.35 12.04
C CYS A 755 -18.71 -31.91 13.03
N HIS A 756 -19.77 -31.16 13.35
CA HIS A 756 -20.93 -31.75 14.03
C HIS A 756 -21.82 -32.51 13.04
N TYR A 757 -22.66 -33.43 13.53
CA TYR A 757 -23.61 -34.18 12.69
C TYR A 757 -25.08 -34.10 13.12
N ASP A 758 -25.38 -33.50 14.27
CA ASP A 758 -26.75 -33.21 14.68
C ASP A 758 -27.35 -32.02 13.92
N SER A 759 -28.66 -31.80 14.06
CA SER A 759 -29.35 -30.64 13.50
C SER A 759 -30.14 -29.92 14.59
N LYS A 760 -30.15 -28.59 14.54
CA LYS A 760 -30.80 -27.75 15.56
C LYS A 760 -32.24 -28.13 15.89
N TYR A 761 -32.54 -28.13 17.18
CA TYR A 761 -33.93 -28.20 17.67
C TYR A 761 -34.63 -26.86 17.50
N PHE A 762 -35.68 -26.83 16.67
CA PHE A 762 -36.60 -25.70 16.54
C PHE A 762 -38.02 -26.14 16.93
N PRO A 763 -38.64 -25.53 17.96
CA PRO A 763 -40.05 -25.76 18.28
C PRO A 763 -40.99 -25.45 17.10
N ASP A 764 -40.69 -24.39 16.35
CA ASP A 764 -41.54 -23.89 15.26
C ASP A 764 -41.15 -24.45 13.86
N ILE A 765 -40.03 -25.17 13.75
CA ILE A 765 -39.50 -25.73 12.49
C ILE A 765 -39.15 -27.21 12.67
N PRO A 766 -40.15 -28.10 12.86
CA PRO A 766 -39.92 -29.51 13.22
C PRO A 766 -39.21 -30.34 12.13
N ASN A 767 -39.12 -29.82 10.91
CA ASN A 767 -38.47 -30.47 9.77
C ASN A 767 -37.15 -29.78 9.36
N PHE A 768 -36.49 -29.06 10.27
CA PHE A 768 -35.18 -28.47 10.00
C PHE A 768 -34.14 -29.56 9.66
N VAL A 769 -33.40 -29.39 8.56
CA VAL A 769 -32.44 -30.39 8.06
C VAL A 769 -30.98 -29.94 8.10
N GLY A 770 -30.67 -28.70 8.47
CA GLY A 770 -29.29 -28.20 8.60
C GLY A 770 -28.41 -28.58 7.40
N ALA A 771 -28.80 -28.18 6.19
CA ALA A 771 -28.10 -28.57 4.96
C ALA A 771 -26.69 -27.99 4.93
N THR A 772 -26.55 -26.72 5.28
CA THR A 772 -25.26 -26.01 5.31
C THR A 772 -24.59 -26.09 6.67
N ASP A 773 -25.34 -26.13 7.79
CA ASP A 773 -24.85 -26.42 9.15
C ASP A 773 -23.88 -27.63 9.14
N SER A 774 -24.43 -28.85 9.10
CA SER A 774 -23.65 -30.08 9.29
C SER A 774 -23.74 -31.09 8.14
N ALA A 775 -24.77 -31.03 7.29
CA ALA A 775 -24.95 -32.07 6.26
C ALA A 775 -23.86 -32.00 5.16
N VAL A 776 -23.54 -30.80 4.66
CA VAL A 776 -22.44 -30.59 3.70
C VAL A 776 -21.07 -30.86 4.34
N PRO A 777 -20.70 -30.33 5.52
CA PRO A 777 -19.45 -30.70 6.20
C PRO A 777 -19.25 -32.21 6.38
N CYS A 778 -20.26 -32.93 6.88
CA CYS A 778 -20.19 -34.38 7.03
C CYS A 778 -19.96 -35.09 5.70
N ALA A 779 -20.68 -34.68 4.64
CA ALA A 779 -20.52 -35.24 3.30
C ALA A 779 -19.14 -34.93 2.71
N THR A 780 -18.56 -33.77 2.98
CA THR A 780 -17.20 -33.39 2.54
C THR A 780 -16.13 -34.24 3.22
N LEU A 781 -16.23 -34.51 4.53
CA LEU A 781 -15.28 -35.40 5.21
C LEU A 781 -15.33 -36.82 4.65
N LEU A 782 -16.52 -37.41 4.55
CA LEU A 782 -16.70 -38.77 4.01
C LEU A 782 -16.29 -38.86 2.53
N ASN A 783 -16.57 -37.85 1.70
CA ASN A 783 -16.13 -37.83 0.31
C ASN A 783 -14.61 -37.68 0.16
N THR A 784 -13.97 -36.88 1.02
CA THR A 784 -12.50 -36.76 1.05
C THR A 784 -11.87 -38.09 1.44
N ALA A 785 -12.41 -38.76 2.46
CA ALA A 785 -11.98 -40.11 2.86
C ALA A 785 -12.16 -41.13 1.74
N LYS A 786 -13.33 -41.15 1.07
CA LYS A 786 -13.62 -42.03 -0.08
C LYS A 786 -12.66 -41.85 -1.24
N THR A 787 -12.44 -40.60 -1.65
CA THR A 787 -11.66 -40.28 -2.84
C THR A 787 -10.16 -40.50 -2.61
N LEU A 788 -9.65 -40.24 -1.40
CA LEU A 788 -8.26 -40.53 -1.02
C LEU A 788 -8.04 -41.99 -0.59
N ASN A 789 -9.09 -42.81 -0.49
CA ASN A 789 -9.02 -44.14 0.16
C ASN A 789 -7.92 -45.07 -0.39
N SER A 790 -7.67 -45.02 -1.71
CA SER A 790 -6.61 -45.81 -2.35
C SER A 790 -5.21 -45.46 -1.83
N TYR A 791 -4.93 -44.17 -1.62
CA TYR A 791 -3.70 -43.68 -1.01
C TYR A 791 -3.68 -43.95 0.51
N LEU A 792 -4.81 -43.70 1.18
CA LEU A 792 -4.92 -43.86 2.64
C LEU A 792 -4.65 -45.30 3.08
N LEU A 793 -5.21 -46.31 2.39
CA LEU A 793 -5.04 -47.72 2.76
C LEU A 793 -3.77 -48.39 2.22
N THR A 794 -3.14 -47.83 1.18
CA THR A 794 -1.94 -48.43 0.55
C THR A 794 -0.65 -47.83 1.10
N ASP A 795 -0.55 -46.50 1.11
CA ASP A 795 0.70 -45.79 1.42
C ASP A 795 0.68 -45.26 2.86
N PHE A 796 -0.39 -44.55 3.24
CA PHE A 796 -0.46 -43.86 4.54
C PHE A 796 -0.67 -44.81 5.73
N LYS A 797 -1.41 -45.90 5.57
CA LYS A 797 -1.69 -46.90 6.62
C LYS A 797 -0.45 -47.58 7.22
N ASN A 798 0.71 -47.44 6.58
CA ASN A 798 1.98 -47.99 7.07
C ASN A 798 2.82 -46.99 7.89
N ARG A 799 2.38 -45.73 8.03
CA ARG A 799 3.06 -44.72 8.86
C ARG A 799 2.74 -44.87 10.35
N GLN A 800 3.69 -44.47 11.19
CA GLN A 800 3.61 -44.54 12.66
C GLN A 800 3.72 -43.17 13.35
N ASP A 801 4.05 -42.13 12.60
CA ASP A 801 4.25 -40.76 13.08
C ASP A 801 2.99 -39.89 12.90
N LEU A 802 2.20 -40.11 11.84
CA LEU A 802 0.91 -39.44 11.64
C LEU A 802 -0.24 -40.43 11.46
N GLY A 803 -1.34 -40.18 12.18
CA GLY A 803 -2.66 -40.74 11.95
C GLY A 803 -3.66 -39.70 11.42
N LEU A 804 -4.73 -40.18 10.80
CA LEU A 804 -5.85 -39.36 10.33
C LEU A 804 -7.08 -39.69 11.17
N MET A 805 -7.66 -38.70 11.82
CA MET A 805 -8.84 -38.83 12.67
C MET A 805 -9.98 -37.99 12.08
N LEU A 806 -11.11 -38.62 11.79
CA LEU A 806 -12.36 -37.96 11.41
C LEU A 806 -13.28 -37.96 12.63
N ILE A 807 -13.67 -36.78 13.11
CA ILE A 807 -14.50 -36.60 14.30
C ILE A 807 -15.86 -36.05 13.88
N PHE A 808 -16.93 -36.75 14.25
CA PHE A 808 -18.30 -36.28 14.08
C PHE A 808 -18.89 -36.03 15.47
N PHE A 809 -19.02 -34.75 15.84
CA PHE A 809 -19.53 -34.32 17.14
C PHE A 809 -21.06 -34.43 17.21
N ASP A 810 -21.56 -34.80 18.39
CA ASP A 810 -22.98 -34.92 18.70
C ASP A 810 -23.39 -33.83 19.71
N GLY A 811 -24.34 -32.99 19.32
CA GLY A 811 -24.85 -31.92 20.18
C GLY A 811 -23.97 -30.69 20.19
N GLU A 812 -23.56 -30.21 19.02
CA GLU A 812 -23.11 -28.82 18.87
C GLU A 812 -24.24 -27.88 19.31
N GLU A 813 -25.46 -28.21 18.88
CA GLU A 813 -26.57 -27.26 18.88
C GLU A 813 -27.21 -27.02 20.24
N ALA A 814 -27.54 -25.75 20.49
CA ALA A 814 -28.30 -25.34 21.66
C ALA A 814 -29.78 -25.76 21.55
N PHE A 815 -30.34 -26.36 22.61
CA PHE A 815 -31.74 -26.82 22.68
C PHE A 815 -32.72 -25.71 23.10
N LEU A 816 -32.25 -24.66 23.78
CA LEU A 816 -33.04 -23.50 24.14
C LEU A 816 -32.36 -22.19 23.75
N SER A 817 -31.08 -22.01 24.12
CA SER A 817 -30.33 -20.78 23.85
C SER A 817 -28.84 -21.01 24.05
N TRP A 818 -28.06 -20.67 23.02
CA TRP A 818 -26.61 -20.85 23.01
C TRP A 818 -25.94 -20.28 24.27
N SER A 819 -25.30 -21.15 25.03
CA SER A 819 -24.62 -20.76 26.27
C SER A 819 -23.60 -21.82 26.69
N LYS A 820 -22.69 -21.48 27.62
CA LYS A 820 -21.68 -22.44 28.12
C LYS A 820 -22.26 -23.76 28.68
N ALA A 821 -23.54 -23.79 29.07
CA ALA A 821 -24.24 -25.00 29.53
C ALA A 821 -25.21 -25.62 28.50
N ASP A 822 -25.49 -24.92 27.39
CA ASP A 822 -26.40 -25.33 26.32
C ASP A 822 -25.78 -25.02 24.95
N SER A 823 -24.72 -25.77 24.63
CA SER A 823 -24.03 -25.87 23.34
C SER A 823 -22.87 -26.87 23.45
N ILE A 824 -22.36 -27.35 22.31
CA ILE A 824 -21.07 -28.06 22.15
C ILE A 824 -20.85 -29.18 23.18
N TYR A 825 -21.91 -29.96 23.43
CA TYR A 825 -21.96 -31.04 24.40
C TYR A 825 -20.94 -32.14 24.05
N GLY A 826 -20.94 -32.57 22.79
CA GLY A 826 -20.06 -33.61 22.25
C GLY A 826 -18.58 -33.29 22.38
N SER A 827 -18.14 -32.14 21.86
CA SER A 827 -16.75 -31.69 21.94
C SER A 827 -16.28 -31.44 23.38
N LYS A 828 -17.12 -30.85 24.25
CA LYS A 828 -16.80 -30.69 25.69
C LYS A 828 -16.55 -32.02 26.39
N HIS A 829 -17.29 -33.07 26.03
CA HIS A 829 -17.09 -34.40 26.61
C HIS A 829 -15.82 -35.06 26.03
N LEU A 830 -15.65 -35.05 24.70
CA LEU A 830 -14.54 -35.70 24.04
C LEU A 830 -13.19 -35.06 24.39
N ALA A 831 -13.10 -33.72 24.39
CA ALA A 831 -11.87 -33.01 24.79
C ALA A 831 -11.45 -33.38 26.22
N ARG A 832 -12.39 -33.42 27.16
CA ARG A 832 -12.14 -33.84 28.55
C ARG A 832 -11.66 -35.30 28.64
N LYS A 833 -12.28 -36.21 27.89
CA LYS A 833 -11.88 -37.63 27.82
C LYS A 833 -10.47 -37.80 27.25
N LEU A 834 -10.11 -37.00 26.25
CA LEU A 834 -8.77 -37.04 25.64
C LEU A 834 -7.71 -36.31 26.50
N SER A 835 -8.11 -35.36 27.36
CA SER A 835 -7.20 -34.68 28.29
C SER A 835 -6.88 -35.50 29.55
N THR A 836 -7.71 -36.50 29.92
CA THR A 836 -7.39 -37.44 30.99
C THR A 836 -6.34 -38.47 30.57
N SER A 837 -5.12 -38.36 31.11
CA SER A 837 -4.08 -39.40 31.00
C SER A 837 -4.19 -40.41 32.15
N PRO A 838 -4.09 -41.74 31.89
CA PRO A 838 -4.10 -42.76 32.95
C PRO A 838 -2.79 -42.82 33.77
N ASP A 839 -1.72 -42.15 33.35
CA ASP A 839 -0.46 -42.06 34.07
C ASP A 839 0.09 -40.62 34.04
N ASN A 840 0.53 -40.11 35.19
CA ASN A 840 0.95 -38.71 35.39
C ASN A 840 2.19 -38.31 34.56
N PHE A 841 2.88 -39.27 33.95
CA PHE A 841 4.07 -39.05 33.12
C PHE A 841 3.86 -39.32 31.62
N ALA A 842 2.67 -39.78 31.20
CA ALA A 842 2.36 -40.05 29.79
C ALA A 842 1.74 -38.81 29.09
N LYS A 843 2.13 -38.56 27.83
CA LYS A 843 1.54 -37.54 26.94
C LYS A 843 0.01 -37.76 26.87
N ARG A 844 -0.80 -36.73 27.09
CA ARG A 844 -2.27 -36.86 27.08
C ARG A 844 -2.72 -37.21 25.66
N HIS A 845 -3.84 -37.92 25.51
CA HIS A 845 -4.34 -38.27 24.18
C HIS A 845 -4.66 -37.03 23.34
N ILE A 846 -5.13 -35.95 23.96
CA ILE A 846 -5.39 -34.66 23.31
C ILE A 846 -4.10 -33.99 22.79
N ASP A 847 -2.96 -34.18 23.46
CA ASP A 847 -1.66 -33.62 23.05
C ASP A 847 -1.13 -34.31 21.78
N ARG A 848 -1.68 -35.49 21.40
CA ARG A 848 -1.39 -36.16 20.13
C ARG A 848 -2.13 -35.50 18.96
N ILE A 849 -3.11 -34.63 19.18
CA ILE A 849 -3.70 -33.85 18.08
C ILE A 849 -2.70 -32.73 17.74
N GLU A 850 -2.18 -32.75 16.51
CA GLU A 850 -1.24 -31.75 15.99
C GLU A 850 -1.98 -30.48 15.56
N VAL A 851 -3.10 -30.68 14.86
CA VAL A 851 -4.07 -29.64 14.49
C VAL A 851 -5.46 -30.26 14.37
N LEU A 852 -6.48 -29.51 14.82
CA LEU A 852 -7.89 -29.81 14.57
C LEU A 852 -8.42 -28.84 13.51
N ILE A 853 -8.96 -29.40 12.43
CA ILE A 853 -9.57 -28.65 11.32
C ILE A 853 -11.09 -28.84 11.41
N LEU A 854 -11.80 -27.78 11.82
CA LEU A 854 -13.25 -27.81 12.01
C LEU A 854 -13.93 -27.22 10.77
N LEU A 855 -14.87 -27.97 10.18
CA LEU A 855 -15.65 -27.59 9.01
C LEU A 855 -17.08 -27.29 9.45
N ASP A 856 -17.56 -26.08 9.16
CA ASP A 856 -18.90 -25.63 9.53
C ASP A 856 -19.50 -24.65 8.50
N LEU A 857 -20.83 -24.60 8.44
CA LEU A 857 -21.67 -23.76 7.57
C LEU A 857 -21.31 -23.79 6.07
N LEU A 858 -20.99 -24.97 5.52
CA LEU A 858 -20.47 -25.14 4.16
C LEU A 858 -21.55 -25.26 3.06
N GLY A 859 -21.23 -24.82 1.84
CA GLY A 859 -21.99 -25.16 0.63
C GLY A 859 -22.87 -24.06 0.01
N THR A 860 -22.87 -22.82 0.51
CA THR A 860 -23.57 -21.69 -0.15
C THR A 860 -22.70 -20.91 -1.12
N ALA A 861 -23.31 -20.05 -1.95
CA ALA A 861 -22.58 -19.23 -2.90
C ALA A 861 -21.73 -18.13 -2.20
N SER A 862 -20.53 -17.87 -2.74
CA SER A 862 -19.64 -16.77 -2.30
C SER A 862 -19.12 -16.85 -0.86
N GLN A 863 -18.92 -18.07 -0.35
CA GLN A 863 -18.26 -18.32 0.94
C GLN A 863 -16.82 -17.78 0.96
N LYS A 864 -16.41 -17.23 2.11
CA LYS A 864 -15.08 -16.66 2.34
C LYS A 864 -14.53 -17.13 3.68
N PHE A 865 -13.44 -17.88 3.63
CA PHE A 865 -12.69 -18.37 4.79
C PHE A 865 -11.51 -17.45 5.08
N TYR A 866 -11.31 -17.16 6.36
CA TYR A 866 -10.29 -16.26 6.89
C TYR A 866 -9.55 -16.96 8.03
N SER A 867 -8.39 -16.41 8.42
CA SER A 867 -7.65 -16.99 9.55
C SER A 867 -8.12 -16.39 10.86
N PHE A 868 -8.37 -17.25 11.84
CA PHE A 868 -8.75 -16.89 13.21
C PHE A 868 -7.55 -17.00 14.17
N TYR A 869 -6.65 -17.95 13.93
CA TYR A 869 -5.57 -18.31 14.85
C TYR A 869 -4.20 -18.21 14.16
N GLN A 870 -3.25 -17.54 14.82
CA GLN A 870 -1.94 -17.22 14.25
C GLN A 870 -1.15 -18.47 13.84
N ASN A 871 -1.15 -19.48 14.69
CA ASN A 871 -0.38 -20.69 14.52
C ASN A 871 -0.83 -21.57 13.35
N THR A 872 -2.06 -21.38 12.85
CA THR A 872 -2.61 -22.08 11.69
C THR A 872 -2.77 -21.19 10.45
N ASP A 873 -2.29 -19.93 10.48
CA ASP A 873 -2.29 -19.00 9.34
C ASP A 873 -1.68 -19.65 8.07
N THR A 874 -0.61 -20.45 8.25
CA THR A 874 0.10 -21.16 7.17
C THR A 874 -0.78 -22.20 6.49
N LEU A 875 -1.63 -22.91 7.22
CA LEU A 875 -2.53 -23.92 6.66
C LEU A 875 -3.62 -23.28 5.79
N LEU A 876 -4.13 -22.12 6.18
CA LEU A 876 -5.05 -21.34 5.34
C LEU A 876 -4.35 -20.75 4.11
N GLN A 877 -3.08 -20.35 4.24
CA GLN A 877 -2.26 -19.93 3.10
C GLN A 877 -2.07 -21.07 2.10
N GLU A 878 -1.87 -22.31 2.55
CA GLU A 878 -1.81 -23.50 1.69
C GLU A 878 -3.13 -23.75 0.95
N LEU A 879 -4.28 -23.66 1.62
CA LEU A 879 -5.60 -23.71 0.96
C LEU A 879 -5.75 -22.61 -0.11
N SER A 880 -5.31 -21.37 0.18
CA SER A 880 -5.30 -20.26 -0.80
C SER A 880 -4.31 -20.48 -1.95
N ARG A 881 -3.15 -21.13 -1.70
CA ARG A 881 -2.15 -21.49 -2.73
C ARG A 881 -2.73 -22.52 -3.69
N ILE A 882 -3.34 -23.58 -3.16
CA ILE A 882 -4.02 -24.64 -3.92
C ILE A 882 -5.15 -24.02 -4.76
N GLU A 883 -6.02 -23.21 -4.14
CA GLU A 883 -7.10 -22.50 -4.86
C GLU A 883 -6.57 -21.69 -6.05
N ARG A 884 -5.57 -20.82 -5.83
CA ARG A 884 -4.98 -19.99 -6.88
C ARG A 884 -4.35 -20.81 -8.01
N ASN A 885 -3.77 -21.97 -7.71
CA ASN A 885 -3.18 -22.84 -8.71
C ASN A 885 -4.24 -23.59 -9.54
N LEU A 886 -5.30 -24.10 -8.90
CA LEU A 886 -6.44 -24.71 -9.60
C LEU A 886 -7.19 -23.67 -10.45
N MET A 887 -7.32 -22.44 -9.97
CA MET A 887 -7.83 -21.29 -10.73
C MET A 887 -7.00 -20.99 -11.97
N LYS A 888 -5.66 -20.87 -11.85
CA LYS A 888 -4.76 -20.70 -13.00
C LYS A 888 -4.88 -21.86 -14.00
N GLY A 889 -5.06 -23.07 -13.52
CA GLY A 889 -5.28 -24.28 -14.32
C GLY A 889 -6.68 -24.39 -14.95
N ARG A 890 -7.61 -23.48 -14.63
CA ARG A 890 -9.05 -23.55 -15.01
C ARG A 890 -9.74 -24.85 -14.55
N GLN A 891 -9.35 -25.37 -13.38
CA GLN A 891 -9.88 -26.60 -12.79
C GLN A 891 -11.03 -26.36 -11.78
N LEU A 892 -11.28 -25.11 -11.42
CA LEU A 892 -12.40 -24.66 -10.59
C LEU A 892 -13.52 -24.04 -11.42
N GLU A 893 -14.75 -24.10 -10.91
CA GLU A 893 -15.94 -23.51 -11.51
C GLU A 893 -16.10 -22.05 -11.04
N GLY A 894 -16.08 -21.09 -11.98
CA GLY A 894 -16.25 -19.65 -11.70
C GLY A 894 -14.95 -18.88 -11.45
N HIS A 895 -15.07 -17.69 -10.85
CA HIS A 895 -13.97 -16.72 -10.71
C HIS A 895 -13.80 -16.13 -9.29
N ASN A 896 -14.55 -16.63 -8.31
CA ASN A 896 -14.50 -16.13 -6.93
C ASN A 896 -13.52 -16.98 -6.10
N PHE A 897 -12.61 -16.32 -5.39
CA PHE A 897 -11.78 -16.95 -4.36
C PHE A 897 -12.56 -17.14 -3.07
N MET A 898 -12.29 -18.24 -2.37
CA MET A 898 -12.88 -18.61 -1.10
C MET A 898 -11.87 -18.47 0.04
N PHE A 899 -10.57 -18.71 -0.17
CA PHE A 899 -9.58 -18.73 0.91
C PHE A 899 -8.71 -17.48 0.92
N PHE A 900 -8.89 -16.62 1.94
CA PHE A 900 -8.22 -15.33 2.05
C PHE A 900 -7.17 -15.35 3.17
N SER A 901 -5.92 -15.07 2.83
CA SER A 901 -4.76 -14.98 3.76
C SER A 901 -4.81 -13.78 4.73
N ARG A 902 -6.00 -13.24 5.04
CA ARG A 902 -6.22 -12.14 5.98
C ARG A 902 -6.70 -12.70 7.31
N ARG A 903 -6.05 -12.32 8.41
CA ARG A 903 -6.52 -12.63 9.76
C ARG A 903 -7.72 -11.74 10.13
N ILE A 904 -8.71 -12.29 10.82
CA ILE A 904 -9.85 -11.55 11.39
C ILE A 904 -9.91 -11.77 12.91
N GLN A 905 -10.32 -10.74 13.66
CA GLN A 905 -10.42 -10.79 15.13
C GLN A 905 -11.83 -11.19 15.61
N ASN A 906 -12.62 -11.87 14.78
CA ASN A 906 -13.93 -12.37 15.17
C ASN A 906 -13.76 -13.64 16.02
N THR A 907 -14.26 -13.63 17.25
CA THR A 907 -14.42 -14.84 18.06
C THR A 907 -15.75 -15.48 17.71
N ILE A 908 -15.71 -16.62 17.01
CA ILE A 908 -16.87 -17.49 16.80
C ILE A 908 -16.80 -18.60 17.85
N GLU A 909 -17.93 -18.87 18.52
CA GLU A 909 -18.05 -20.02 19.42
C GLU A 909 -18.60 -21.20 18.64
N ASP A 910 -17.89 -22.34 18.70
CA ASP A 910 -18.16 -23.59 17.96
C ASP A 910 -17.35 -24.74 18.66
N ASP A 911 -17.51 -25.98 18.21
CA ASP A 911 -16.96 -27.23 18.76
C ASP A 911 -15.42 -27.28 18.90
N HIS A 912 -14.68 -26.34 18.32
CA HIS A 912 -13.22 -26.25 18.51
C HIS A 912 -12.84 -25.68 19.87
N LEU A 913 -13.71 -24.92 20.54
CA LEU A 913 -13.36 -24.22 21.78
C LEU A 913 -12.84 -25.15 22.89
N PRO A 914 -13.42 -26.32 23.19
CA PRO A 914 -12.92 -27.20 24.25
C PRO A 914 -11.56 -27.83 23.93
N PHE A 915 -11.18 -27.89 22.65
CA PHE A 915 -9.86 -28.32 22.19
C PHE A 915 -8.85 -27.18 22.25
N LEU A 916 -9.26 -25.96 21.89
CA LEU A 916 -8.45 -24.75 22.03
C LEU A 916 -8.11 -24.45 23.51
N ASP A 917 -9.08 -24.62 24.42
CA ASP A 917 -8.89 -24.50 25.87
C ASP A 917 -7.86 -25.51 26.43
N GLU A 918 -7.61 -26.61 25.72
CA GLU A 918 -6.64 -27.67 26.04
C GLU A 918 -5.33 -27.54 25.23
N ASP A 919 -5.08 -26.38 24.62
CA ASP A 919 -3.91 -26.04 23.78
C ASP A 919 -3.78 -26.87 22.49
N VAL A 920 -4.90 -27.24 21.86
CA VAL A 920 -4.89 -27.82 20.50
C VAL A 920 -4.91 -26.71 19.45
N PRO A 921 -3.97 -26.68 18.49
CA PRO A 921 -4.01 -25.76 17.35
C PRO A 921 -5.26 -25.97 16.48
N ILE A 922 -5.96 -24.89 16.13
CA ILE A 922 -7.24 -24.95 15.41
C ILE A 922 -7.15 -24.26 14.04
N LEU A 923 -7.57 -24.94 12.97
CA LEU A 923 -7.92 -24.32 11.70
C LEU A 923 -9.44 -24.34 11.54
N HIS A 924 -10.09 -23.22 11.83
CA HIS A 924 -11.56 -23.12 11.75
C HIS A 924 -11.99 -22.70 10.34
N LEU A 925 -12.55 -23.64 9.58
CA LEU A 925 -13.04 -23.45 8.21
C LEU A 925 -14.54 -23.14 8.20
N ILE A 926 -14.89 -22.02 8.82
CA ILE A 926 -16.24 -21.44 8.80
C ILE A 926 -16.25 -20.15 7.94
N PRO A 927 -17.25 -19.93 7.06
CA PRO A 927 -17.30 -18.75 6.20
C PRO A 927 -17.72 -17.49 6.97
N VAL A 928 -17.13 -16.33 6.67
CA VAL A 928 -17.56 -15.03 7.21
C VAL A 928 -17.93 -14.07 6.06
N PRO A 929 -19.16 -13.52 6.01
CA PRO A 929 -20.29 -13.78 6.91
C PRO A 929 -20.90 -15.19 6.74
N PHE A 930 -21.68 -15.61 7.73
CA PHE A 930 -22.42 -16.87 7.72
C PHE A 930 -23.42 -16.97 6.55
N PRO A 931 -23.81 -18.19 6.13
CA PRO A 931 -24.80 -18.40 5.09
C PRO A 931 -26.12 -17.69 5.36
N LYS A 932 -26.72 -17.12 4.31
CA LYS A 932 -27.97 -16.33 4.40
C LYS A 932 -29.15 -17.12 4.99
N TYR A 933 -29.18 -18.43 4.78
CA TYR A 933 -30.30 -19.31 5.18
C TYR A 933 -30.00 -20.14 6.42
N TRP A 934 -28.81 -19.97 7.02
CA TRP A 934 -28.41 -20.59 8.28
C TRP A 934 -29.49 -20.44 9.35
N HIS A 935 -29.77 -21.52 10.09
CA HIS A 935 -30.79 -21.56 11.15
C HIS A 935 -32.20 -21.09 10.70
N THR A 936 -32.54 -21.29 9.42
CA THR A 936 -33.89 -21.07 8.89
C THR A 936 -34.46 -22.34 8.26
N ALA A 937 -35.78 -22.39 8.06
CA ALA A 937 -36.44 -23.45 7.29
C ALA A 937 -35.99 -23.57 5.82
N ARG A 938 -35.13 -22.65 5.35
CA ARG A 938 -34.50 -22.67 4.03
C ARG A 938 -33.07 -23.19 4.03
N ASP A 939 -32.55 -23.68 5.16
CA ASP A 939 -31.29 -24.44 5.17
C ASP A 939 -31.52 -25.89 4.68
N ASP A 940 -31.93 -25.99 3.42
CA ASP A 940 -32.38 -27.18 2.71
C ASP A 940 -31.56 -27.38 1.41
N ALA A 941 -31.90 -28.39 0.61
CA ALA A 941 -31.23 -28.66 -0.67
C ALA A 941 -31.28 -27.51 -1.68
N ASP A 942 -32.30 -26.64 -1.64
CA ASP A 942 -32.44 -25.49 -2.56
C ASP A 942 -31.44 -24.37 -2.23
N SER A 943 -30.87 -24.36 -1.01
CA SER A 943 -29.87 -23.37 -0.59
C SER A 943 -28.47 -23.62 -1.14
N LEU A 944 -28.21 -24.84 -1.62
CA LEU A 944 -26.87 -25.33 -1.95
C LEU A 944 -26.36 -24.83 -3.30
N HIS A 945 -25.12 -24.35 -3.32
CA HIS A 945 -24.43 -23.87 -4.52
C HIS A 945 -23.36 -24.86 -4.97
N TRP A 946 -23.76 -25.80 -5.82
CA TRP A 946 -22.92 -26.88 -6.35
C TRP A 946 -21.51 -26.48 -6.85
N PRO A 947 -21.32 -25.36 -7.58
CA PRO A 947 -19.97 -24.92 -7.98
C PRO A 947 -19.06 -24.61 -6.78
N THR A 948 -19.61 -24.05 -5.70
CA THR A 948 -18.85 -23.78 -4.47
C THR A 948 -18.49 -25.08 -3.76
N ILE A 949 -19.45 -26.00 -3.60
CA ILE A 949 -19.23 -27.32 -3.00
C ILE A 949 -18.12 -28.08 -3.73
N ARG A 950 -18.19 -28.16 -5.06
CA ARG A 950 -17.17 -28.83 -5.89
C ARG A 950 -15.80 -28.18 -5.77
N ASN A 951 -15.72 -26.85 -5.79
CA ASN A 951 -14.46 -26.13 -5.63
C ASN A 951 -13.85 -26.40 -4.25
N PHE A 952 -14.66 -26.33 -3.19
CA PHE A 952 -14.21 -26.61 -1.83
C PHE A 952 -13.70 -28.04 -1.70
N ASN A 953 -14.49 -29.04 -2.14
CA ASN A 953 -14.11 -30.46 -2.11
C ASN A 953 -12.79 -30.71 -2.87
N LYS A 954 -12.58 -30.08 -4.03
CA LYS A 954 -11.31 -30.15 -4.80
C LYS A 954 -10.13 -29.63 -4.01
N ILE A 955 -10.24 -28.41 -3.47
CA ILE A 955 -9.17 -27.72 -2.75
C ILE A 955 -8.85 -28.47 -1.47
N PHE A 956 -9.87 -28.79 -0.67
CA PHE A 956 -9.75 -29.49 0.60
C PHE A 956 -9.12 -30.87 0.44
N ARG A 957 -9.57 -31.68 -0.54
CA ARG A 957 -8.98 -32.99 -0.85
C ARG A 957 -7.49 -32.91 -1.21
N ILE A 958 -7.10 -31.92 -2.03
CA ILE A 958 -5.68 -31.72 -2.40
C ILE A 958 -4.88 -31.26 -1.18
N PHE A 959 -5.44 -30.38 -0.35
CA PHE A 959 -4.82 -29.93 0.89
C PHE A 959 -4.59 -31.09 1.87
N ILE A 960 -5.59 -31.95 2.13
CA ILE A 960 -5.44 -33.12 3.00
C ILE A 960 -4.39 -34.10 2.44
N TYR A 961 -4.38 -34.34 1.12
CA TYR A 961 -3.35 -35.17 0.49
C TYR A 961 -1.94 -34.57 0.63
N GLU A 962 -1.76 -33.29 0.30
CA GLU A 962 -0.46 -32.61 0.39
C GLU A 962 0.02 -32.54 1.85
N TYR A 963 -0.87 -32.30 2.82
CA TYR A 963 -0.57 -32.35 4.25
C TYR A 963 -0.05 -33.73 4.64
N VAL A 964 -0.87 -34.77 4.47
CA VAL A 964 -0.57 -36.14 4.94
C VAL A 964 0.69 -36.69 4.26
N LYS A 965 0.87 -36.40 2.96
CA LYS A 965 2.03 -36.87 2.20
C LYS A 965 3.33 -36.16 2.57
N ASN A 966 3.29 -34.85 2.77
CA ASN A 966 4.48 -34.03 3.01
C ASN A 966 4.78 -33.86 4.52
N HIS A 967 3.95 -34.41 5.39
CA HIS A 967 4.13 -34.39 6.85
C HIS A 967 5.43 -35.10 7.27
N LYS A 968 6.13 -34.49 8.25
CA LYS A 968 7.42 -34.91 8.79
C LYS A 968 7.32 -34.90 10.31
N GLU A 969 8.12 -35.72 10.98
CA GLU A 969 8.10 -36.00 12.44
C GLU A 969 8.34 -34.80 13.40
N ASN A 970 8.29 -33.54 12.94
CA ASN A 970 8.60 -32.34 13.74
C ASN A 970 7.71 -31.12 13.45
N VAL A 971 6.51 -31.30 12.88
CA VAL A 971 5.56 -30.18 12.74
C VAL A 971 4.87 -29.93 14.09
N ASN A 972 4.99 -28.71 14.64
CA ASN A 972 4.36 -28.37 15.92
C ASN A 972 3.79 -26.94 15.90
N PHE A 973 2.48 -26.84 15.69
CA PHE A 973 1.73 -25.57 15.69
C PHE A 973 1.46 -25.00 17.09
N ARG A 974 1.95 -25.60 18.19
CA ARG A 974 1.88 -24.99 19.54
C ARG A 974 3.01 -23.99 19.79
N LEU A 975 4.04 -23.96 18.93
CA LEU A 975 5.26 -23.16 19.11
C LEU A 975 5.49 -22.10 18.01
N MET A 976 4.49 -21.84 17.15
CA MET A 976 4.50 -20.85 16.06
C MET A 976 3.59 -19.65 16.36
#